data_AF-A0A3M0WHZ2-F1
#
_entry.id   AF-A0A3M0WHZ2-F1
#
_cell.length_a   1.000
_cell.length_b   1.000
_cell.length_c   1.000
_cell.angle_alpha   90.00
_cell.angle_beta   90.00
_cell.angle_gamma   90.00
#
_symmetry.space_group_name_H-M   'P 1'
#
loop_
_entity.id
_entity.type
_entity.pdbx_description
1 polymer ?
#
loop_
_entity_poly.entity_id
_entity_poly.type
_entity_poly.pdbx_seq_one_letter_code
_entity_poly.pdbx_strand_id
1 'polypeptide(L)'
;MKRGLFFSVDALIALVVILIGVLIVVPFNSVDYEEKVVQKDIIRSLSALKIGSMNSSLVQSYLSSGIISDPNKSVLEQIGEFYVLNKTRSRALAQEVFNQINTTDNIGIWFGNELISSRNKTVYDAANSVIVDRQVISGIQEGQSVTAYSARAVLNRNTQSEYYYFGGYIGEGNISLRVFYRGDIRSAILEIATKKDFDVYVNGNLEGSFTGSSSDFIPKKYQIPISHFSSGENLFELRGDNLNVQGGFLRIDYQKQYSNDSEKKYYFPGIEGAINLYDGLDVHGTLKSMNLKLHLKTNFSTFLSIGNVTVFNGTTNGIETNITIPDSTLSSNLDYGFLSNKTIPIRLGFENASYVSNISRPLDTFSVTDLSGSMNRYGFCKDYQTYHSYCDNSPTWCIAPPNQGGCGGVWYRPIDAAKDANKAFIDAILNSSKNRVGLVGYSSTTIESASHDLSSDANSLKATVDSWSANGMTCICCGINSAVDKITSATSTGSLAGNLMTYYPFEDSVEDLSGKQNNATIHGSPTYQTGSFGKSLEFNGATDYIEAGRIENVTTNGTIAFWFRPRNKFDKKSNNPQGLWSKYENNSKNAFISLKGKNLNTGSGSDGSIQVKFENVGGTTYIHTNKNKWNGGNWYHIAVTWGGGTVKIYVDGTLENTASGSPDLNMQGNHTFGKSVFDSADFSSDAYFDGRIDDVRVYDYELSPSQIAGLADMTPTCQNSIVETGEVCDRQSACSENGALGSINCNPTCSGFIGSCNTTAICGNGILNSGEECDDGNTQNYDGCSSSCKIEERLKSIVVMSDGQANVRCPRQNTGSASQDAIQAACDAYNNYGIRVYSVGFGSNADESTLQAIANCGNGSYYFGNISDIINIYKNIAGEIIQGSYVQQRLEISGDLDSRIWPDSYIDFEVDEPPKPFGILVTKEKKFNDGYGGTFNIPENSSVVEAFVVSYSGPRWTAEAYINNTIFYNLSDYGDTFVKLGDPYSIRIPTSLIQKSNQINLTTGLNPSNLTEGSSENKIIYTIKRDNIAAYSSLSAIADGCYWHIEFENNTFADLNVPSDYSGSDNCYYNSSVRSISNAQDAVQVAVKRLLELLDFDNDGVVDVKFDAGDMSINSSSISGIPYSWSTEMQVRTWN
;
A
#
# COMPACT_ATOMS: atom_id res chain seq x y z
N MET A 1 -42.30 -74.13 -32.97
CA MET A 1 -41.89 -73.43 -31.73
C MET A 1 -40.73 -72.43 -31.89
N LYS A 2 -39.80 -72.56 -32.85
CA LYS A 2 -38.66 -71.62 -32.98
C LYS A 2 -38.94 -70.26 -33.64
N ARG A 3 -40.13 -70.01 -34.21
CA ARG A 3 -40.51 -68.68 -34.76
C ARG A 3 -41.32 -67.80 -33.80
N GLY A 4 -41.90 -68.38 -32.74
CA GLY A 4 -42.60 -67.61 -31.70
C GLY A 4 -41.63 -66.93 -30.73
N LEU A 5 -40.50 -67.57 -30.44
CA LEU A 5 -39.52 -67.06 -29.48
C LEU A 5 -38.87 -65.75 -29.95
N PHE A 6 -38.56 -65.62 -31.25
CA PHE A 6 -38.00 -64.38 -31.80
C PHE A 6 -39.01 -63.23 -31.79
N PHE A 7 -40.28 -63.50 -32.08
CA PHE A 7 -41.33 -62.48 -31.99
C PHE A 7 -41.53 -61.99 -30.55
N SER A 8 -41.39 -62.87 -29.57
CA SER A 8 -41.49 -62.49 -28.15
C SER A 8 -40.27 -61.71 -27.66
N VAL A 9 -39.07 -62.00 -28.16
CA VAL A 9 -37.84 -61.28 -27.78
C VAL A 9 -37.80 -59.90 -28.43
N ASP A 10 -38.16 -59.76 -29.71
CA ASP A 10 -38.25 -58.44 -30.37
C ASP A 10 -39.35 -57.58 -29.75
N ALA A 11 -40.48 -58.19 -29.34
CA ALA A 11 -41.51 -57.50 -28.57
C ALA A 11 -41.00 -57.05 -27.20
N LEU A 12 -40.18 -57.86 -26.52
CA LEU A 12 -39.61 -57.51 -25.21
C LEU A 12 -38.58 -56.39 -25.32
N ILE A 13 -37.72 -56.44 -26.34
CA ILE A 13 -36.71 -55.39 -26.59
C ILE A 13 -37.40 -54.08 -26.99
N ALA A 14 -38.42 -54.14 -27.85
CA ALA A 14 -39.23 -52.97 -28.17
C ALA A 14 -39.93 -52.40 -26.93
N LEU A 15 -40.45 -53.26 -26.04
CA LEU A 15 -41.07 -52.83 -24.78
C LEU A 15 -40.06 -52.14 -23.85
N VAL A 16 -38.82 -52.64 -23.77
CA VAL A 16 -37.76 -52.07 -22.94
C VAL A 16 -37.29 -50.72 -23.50
N VAL A 17 -37.15 -50.59 -24.82
CA VAL A 17 -36.80 -49.31 -25.46
C VAL A 17 -37.92 -48.28 -25.28
N ILE A 18 -39.19 -48.70 -25.36
CA ILE A 18 -40.34 -47.83 -25.04
C ILE A 18 -40.33 -47.44 -23.56
N LEU A 19 -40.05 -48.36 -22.63
CA LEU A 19 -40.00 -48.08 -21.19
C LEU A 19 -38.86 -47.12 -20.80
N ILE A 20 -37.69 -47.24 -21.42
CA ILE A 20 -36.57 -46.33 -21.22
C ILE A 20 -36.88 -44.96 -21.83
N GLY A 21 -37.53 -44.91 -23.00
CA GLY A 21 -38.03 -43.67 -23.59
C GLY A 21 -39.08 -42.95 -22.72
N VAL A 22 -39.97 -43.69 -22.07
CA VAL A 22 -41.00 -43.15 -21.15
C VAL A 22 -40.38 -42.66 -19.83
N LEU A 23 -39.32 -43.31 -19.34
CA LEU A 23 -38.62 -42.92 -18.10
C LEU A 23 -37.67 -41.71 -18.26
N ILE A 24 -37.22 -41.42 -19.49
CA ILE A 24 -36.39 -40.24 -19.79
C ILE A 24 -37.25 -39.00 -20.12
N VAL A 25 -38.54 -39.19 -20.47
CA VAL A 25 -39.49 -38.10 -20.78
C VAL A 25 -40.27 -37.61 -19.53
N VAL A 26 -39.90 -38.05 -18.33
CA VAL A 26 -40.44 -37.47 -17.08
C VAL A 26 -39.27 -36.96 -16.23
N PRO A 27 -39.14 -35.63 -16.11
CA PRO A 27 -39.69 -35.02 -14.91
C PRO A 27 -40.50 -33.74 -15.18
N PHE A 28 -41.47 -33.52 -14.28
CA PHE A 28 -42.29 -32.31 -14.11
C PHE A 28 -43.44 -32.12 -15.09
N ASN A 29 -44.46 -32.97 -14.98
CA ASN A 29 -45.80 -32.42 -14.92
C ASN A 29 -46.35 -32.74 -13.53
N SER A 30 -46.46 -31.72 -12.70
CA SER A 30 -47.51 -31.70 -11.69
C SER A 30 -48.80 -32.01 -12.43
N VAL A 31 -49.43 -33.14 -12.11
CA VAL A 31 -50.85 -33.27 -12.35
C VAL A 31 -51.49 -32.31 -11.37
N ASP A 32 -51.64 -31.05 -11.79
CA ASP A 32 -52.73 -30.25 -11.26
C ASP A 32 -53.98 -31.10 -11.53
N TYR A 33 -54.64 -31.51 -10.45
CA TYR A 33 -56.06 -31.78 -10.56
C TYR A 33 -56.65 -30.50 -11.14
N GLU A 34 -57.02 -30.49 -12.43
CA GLU A 34 -57.96 -29.49 -12.90
C GLU A 34 -59.22 -29.69 -12.05
N GLU A 35 -59.35 -28.90 -10.99
CA GLU A 35 -60.66 -28.58 -10.45
C GLU A 35 -61.53 -28.23 -11.64
N LYS A 36 -62.71 -28.83 -11.74
CA LYS A 36 -63.72 -28.37 -12.69
C LYS A 36 -64.10 -26.94 -12.31
N VAL A 37 -63.38 -25.95 -12.85
CA VAL A 37 -63.57 -24.54 -12.53
C VAL A 37 -64.70 -24.00 -13.42
N VAL A 38 -65.92 -24.53 -13.24
CA VAL A 38 -67.10 -24.19 -14.06
C VAL A 38 -67.33 -22.67 -14.10
N GLN A 39 -67.09 -21.95 -13.01
CA GLN A 39 -67.15 -20.49 -12.95
C GLN A 39 -66.16 -19.80 -13.90
N LYS A 40 -64.96 -20.34 -14.06
CA LYS A 40 -63.90 -19.80 -14.92
C LYS A 40 -64.17 -20.08 -16.39
N ASP A 41 -64.71 -21.25 -16.69
CA ASP A 41 -65.17 -21.57 -18.04
C ASP A 41 -66.38 -20.73 -18.43
N ILE A 42 -67.32 -20.52 -17.51
CA ILE A 42 -68.48 -19.65 -17.75
C ILE A 42 -68.01 -18.22 -17.98
N ILE A 43 -67.19 -17.64 -17.10
CA ILE A 43 -66.81 -16.23 -17.26
C ILE A 43 -66.00 -15.99 -18.53
N ARG A 44 -65.07 -16.90 -18.86
CA ARG A 44 -64.31 -16.87 -20.13
C ARG A 44 -65.25 -17.01 -21.32
N SER A 45 -66.18 -17.97 -21.30
CA SER A 45 -67.13 -18.18 -22.39
C SER A 45 -68.03 -16.97 -22.61
N LEU A 46 -68.56 -16.38 -21.54
CA LEU A 46 -69.44 -15.21 -21.62
C LEU A 46 -68.69 -13.96 -22.07
N SER A 47 -67.41 -13.85 -21.76
CA SER A 47 -66.57 -12.75 -22.23
C SER A 47 -66.10 -12.89 -23.68
N ALA A 48 -66.05 -14.11 -24.20
CA ALA A 48 -65.66 -14.38 -25.58
C ALA A 48 -66.86 -14.41 -26.54
N LEU A 49 -68.01 -14.94 -26.09
CA LEU A 49 -69.20 -15.15 -26.93
C LEU A 49 -69.83 -13.81 -27.29
N LYS A 50 -69.98 -13.54 -28.60
CA LYS A 50 -70.61 -12.31 -29.09
C LYS A 50 -72.14 -12.40 -29.00
N ILE A 51 -72.79 -11.36 -28.52
CA ILE A 51 -74.24 -11.36 -28.30
C ILE A 51 -75.02 -11.58 -29.60
N GLY A 52 -74.55 -11.04 -30.72
CA GLY A 52 -75.16 -11.23 -32.04
C GLY A 52 -75.09 -12.66 -32.57
N SER A 53 -74.20 -13.49 -32.03
CA SER A 53 -74.08 -14.91 -32.38
C SER A 53 -75.03 -15.82 -31.57
N MET A 54 -75.73 -15.26 -30.58
CA MET A 54 -76.60 -16.03 -29.69
C MET A 54 -77.98 -16.28 -30.32
N ASN A 55 -78.33 -17.55 -30.50
CA ASN A 55 -79.61 -17.97 -31.06
C ASN A 55 -80.69 -18.12 -29.97
N SER A 56 -81.07 -16.99 -29.37
CA SER A 56 -82.16 -16.90 -28.38
C SER A 56 -83.27 -16.00 -28.88
N SER A 57 -84.53 -16.39 -28.67
CA SER A 57 -85.70 -15.57 -29.02
C SER A 57 -85.66 -14.19 -28.36
N LEU A 58 -85.16 -14.08 -27.12
CA LEU A 58 -85.01 -12.81 -26.41
C LEU A 58 -83.96 -11.92 -27.09
N VAL A 59 -82.78 -12.46 -27.39
CA VAL A 59 -81.68 -11.72 -28.01
C VAL A 59 -82.05 -11.25 -29.42
N GLN A 60 -82.69 -12.11 -30.22
CA GLN A 60 -83.19 -11.74 -31.55
C GLN A 60 -84.27 -10.65 -31.49
N SER A 61 -85.12 -10.66 -30.45
CA SER A 61 -86.10 -9.58 -30.23
C SER A 61 -85.43 -8.25 -29.86
N TYR A 62 -84.36 -8.27 -29.07
CA TYR A 62 -83.63 -7.07 -28.66
C TYR A 62 -82.78 -6.49 -29.78
N LEU A 63 -82.23 -7.33 -30.66
CA LEU A 63 -81.53 -6.89 -31.87
C LEU A 63 -82.50 -6.24 -32.87
N SER A 64 -83.63 -6.89 -33.16
CA SER A 64 -84.61 -6.38 -34.12
C SER A 64 -85.35 -5.11 -33.66
N SER A 65 -85.49 -4.91 -32.34
CA SER A 65 -86.06 -3.68 -31.76
C SER A 65 -85.03 -2.57 -31.51
N GLY A 66 -83.75 -2.81 -31.82
CA GLY A 66 -82.67 -1.85 -31.60
C GLY A 66 -82.30 -1.62 -30.13
N ILE A 67 -82.77 -2.48 -29.21
CA ILE A 67 -82.42 -2.44 -27.78
C ILE A 67 -80.96 -2.88 -27.58
N ILE A 68 -80.50 -3.88 -28.34
CA ILE A 68 -79.07 -4.18 -28.49
C ILE A 68 -78.60 -3.47 -29.75
N SER A 69 -77.80 -2.43 -29.58
CA SER A 69 -77.28 -1.61 -30.69
C SER A 69 -76.02 -2.18 -31.33
N ASP A 70 -75.24 -2.96 -30.58
CA ASP A 70 -73.98 -3.54 -31.05
C ASP A 70 -73.96 -5.08 -30.89
N PRO A 71 -74.15 -5.84 -31.99
CA PRO A 71 -74.12 -7.30 -31.95
C PRO A 71 -72.73 -7.89 -31.66
N ASN A 72 -71.65 -7.09 -31.74
CA ASN A 72 -70.28 -7.55 -31.54
C ASN A 72 -69.79 -7.45 -30.09
N LYS A 73 -70.61 -6.96 -29.16
CA LYS A 73 -70.31 -7.03 -27.71
C LYS A 73 -70.32 -8.46 -27.22
N SER A 74 -69.50 -8.78 -26.23
CA SER A 74 -69.62 -10.06 -25.54
C SER A 74 -70.93 -10.12 -24.76
N VAL A 75 -71.40 -11.34 -24.49
CA VAL A 75 -72.59 -11.56 -23.66
C VAL A 75 -72.39 -10.96 -22.27
N LEU A 76 -71.18 -11.09 -21.70
CA LEU A 76 -70.85 -10.53 -20.38
C LEU A 76 -70.91 -9.00 -20.38
N GLU A 77 -70.37 -8.35 -21.41
CA GLU A 77 -70.44 -6.89 -21.60
C GLU A 77 -71.88 -6.41 -21.78
N GLN A 78 -72.70 -7.14 -22.55
CA GLN A 78 -74.11 -6.78 -22.76
C GLN A 78 -74.96 -6.93 -21.48
N ILE A 79 -74.69 -7.92 -20.64
CA ILE A 79 -75.36 -8.08 -19.33
C ILE A 79 -74.99 -6.91 -18.41
N GLY A 80 -73.70 -6.54 -18.37
CA GLY A 80 -73.22 -5.38 -17.61
C GLY A 80 -73.85 -4.07 -18.10
N GLU A 81 -73.87 -3.84 -19.41
CA GLU A 81 -74.54 -2.72 -20.07
C GLU A 81 -75.99 -2.55 -19.58
N PHE A 82 -76.76 -3.63 -19.67
CA PHE A 82 -78.14 -3.58 -19.23
C PHE A 82 -78.25 -3.43 -17.72
N TYR A 83 -77.33 -3.96 -16.91
CA TYR A 83 -77.46 -3.85 -15.45
C TYR A 83 -77.48 -2.39 -15.02
N VAL A 84 -76.62 -1.61 -15.68
CA VAL A 84 -76.47 -0.19 -15.46
C VAL A 84 -77.63 0.60 -16.06
N LEU A 85 -78.00 0.36 -17.33
CA LEU A 85 -79.06 1.12 -18.01
C LEU A 85 -80.49 0.75 -17.59
N ASN A 86 -80.73 -0.54 -17.35
CA ASN A 86 -82.04 -1.09 -17.04
C ASN A 86 -81.91 -2.48 -16.41
N LYS A 87 -81.81 -2.53 -15.07
CA LYS A 87 -81.65 -3.77 -14.30
C LYS A 87 -82.59 -4.88 -14.76
N THR A 88 -83.84 -4.58 -15.09
CA THR A 88 -84.82 -5.58 -15.55
C THR A 88 -84.35 -6.29 -16.84
N ARG A 89 -83.79 -5.57 -17.81
CA ARG A 89 -83.26 -6.15 -19.05
C ARG A 89 -82.00 -6.98 -18.80
N SER A 90 -81.18 -6.57 -17.85
CA SER A 90 -79.98 -7.32 -17.45
C SER A 90 -80.32 -8.65 -16.85
N ARG A 91 -81.25 -8.66 -15.88
CA ARG A 91 -81.73 -9.89 -15.25
C ARG A 91 -82.35 -10.83 -16.29
N ALA A 92 -83.17 -10.30 -17.20
CA ALA A 92 -83.77 -11.09 -18.28
C ALA A 92 -82.71 -11.72 -19.21
N LEU A 93 -81.70 -10.95 -19.63
CA LEU A 93 -80.63 -11.46 -20.50
C LEU A 93 -79.74 -12.48 -19.78
N ALA A 94 -79.33 -12.18 -18.54
CA ALA A 94 -78.51 -13.09 -17.73
C ALA A 94 -79.25 -14.42 -17.45
N GLN A 95 -80.56 -14.37 -17.18
CA GLN A 95 -81.37 -15.56 -16.98
C GLN A 95 -81.45 -16.41 -18.25
N GLU A 96 -81.65 -15.78 -19.41
CA GLU A 96 -81.71 -16.46 -20.70
C GLU A 96 -80.40 -17.19 -21.01
N VAL A 97 -79.25 -16.56 -20.73
CA VAL A 97 -77.92 -17.16 -20.88
C VAL A 97 -77.76 -18.36 -19.94
N PHE A 98 -78.13 -18.23 -18.66
CA PHE A 98 -78.00 -19.31 -17.69
C PHE A 98 -78.94 -20.50 -17.94
N ASN A 99 -80.09 -20.29 -18.59
CA ASN A 99 -80.97 -21.38 -19.01
C ASN A 99 -80.31 -22.27 -20.09
N GLN A 100 -79.39 -21.72 -20.88
CA GLN A 100 -78.71 -22.44 -21.97
C GLN A 100 -77.46 -23.20 -21.50
N ILE A 101 -76.95 -22.94 -20.29
CA ILE A 101 -75.77 -23.62 -19.73
C ILE A 101 -76.22 -24.91 -19.04
N ASN A 102 -75.79 -26.07 -19.53
CA ASN A 102 -76.09 -27.35 -18.89
C ASN A 102 -75.04 -27.68 -17.80
N THR A 103 -75.32 -27.31 -16.55
CA THR A 103 -74.46 -27.62 -15.39
C THR A 103 -75.22 -28.26 -14.25
N THR A 104 -74.53 -29.08 -13.45
CA THR A 104 -75.07 -29.66 -12.21
C THR A 104 -74.95 -28.72 -11.00
N ASP A 105 -74.12 -27.69 -11.11
CA ASP A 105 -73.72 -26.80 -10.01
C ASP A 105 -74.67 -25.60 -9.91
N ASN A 106 -74.76 -24.99 -8.72
CA ASN A 106 -75.46 -23.71 -8.58
C ASN A 106 -74.58 -22.61 -9.16
N ILE A 107 -75.14 -21.77 -10.03
CA ILE A 107 -74.41 -20.68 -10.68
C ILE A 107 -75.14 -19.36 -10.53
N GLY A 108 -74.39 -18.28 -10.44
CA GLY A 108 -74.96 -16.94 -10.48
C GLY A 108 -73.97 -15.90 -10.96
N ILE A 109 -74.51 -14.76 -11.40
CA ILE A 109 -73.73 -13.61 -11.84
C ILE A 109 -74.09 -12.40 -10.98
N TRP A 110 -73.05 -11.77 -10.45
CA TRP A 110 -73.13 -10.64 -9.53
C TRP A 110 -72.40 -9.43 -10.08
N PHE A 111 -72.89 -8.27 -9.67
CA PHE A 111 -72.19 -6.99 -9.75
C PHE A 111 -71.95 -6.51 -8.32
N GLY A 112 -70.68 -6.43 -7.90
CA GLY A 112 -70.33 -6.16 -6.49
C GLY A 112 -71.02 -7.16 -5.54
N ASN A 113 -71.95 -6.64 -4.71
CA ASN A 113 -72.75 -7.45 -3.79
C ASN A 113 -74.20 -7.71 -4.26
N GLU A 114 -74.62 -7.18 -5.41
CA GLU A 114 -75.98 -7.39 -5.93
C GLU A 114 -76.02 -8.58 -6.90
N LEU A 115 -76.94 -9.52 -6.65
CA LEU A 115 -77.23 -10.62 -7.56
C LEU A 115 -78.00 -10.11 -8.78
N ILE A 116 -77.47 -10.36 -9.98
CA ILE A 116 -78.16 -10.07 -11.23
C ILE A 116 -79.11 -11.22 -11.57
N SER A 117 -78.57 -12.44 -11.70
CA SER A 117 -79.36 -13.64 -11.97
C SER A 117 -78.64 -14.87 -11.47
N SER A 118 -79.38 -15.95 -11.21
CA SER A 118 -78.81 -17.23 -10.79
C SER A 118 -79.65 -18.42 -11.24
N ARG A 119 -79.03 -19.59 -11.35
CA ARG A 119 -79.68 -20.87 -11.61
C ARG A 119 -79.25 -21.88 -10.56
N ASN A 120 -80.18 -22.20 -9.64
CA ASN A 120 -79.86 -22.88 -8.39
C ASN A 120 -80.76 -24.11 -8.17
N LYS A 121 -80.17 -25.18 -7.63
CA LYS A 121 -80.84 -26.27 -6.90
C LYS A 121 -80.92 -25.97 -5.39
N THR A 122 -79.93 -25.27 -4.83
CA THR A 122 -79.83 -24.87 -3.41
C THR A 122 -79.73 -23.35 -3.27
N VAL A 123 -80.44 -22.74 -2.31
CA VAL A 123 -80.39 -21.28 -2.08
C VAL A 123 -79.01 -20.84 -1.59
N TYR A 124 -78.52 -19.70 -2.10
CA TYR A 124 -77.16 -19.18 -1.84
C TYR A 124 -76.86 -19.01 -0.34
N ASP A 125 -77.83 -18.56 0.45
CA ASP A 125 -77.67 -18.34 1.90
C ASP A 125 -77.42 -19.62 2.70
N ALA A 126 -77.65 -20.80 2.11
CA ALA A 126 -77.39 -22.11 2.70
C ALA A 126 -76.10 -22.77 2.18
N ALA A 127 -75.28 -22.06 1.41
CA ALA A 127 -74.07 -22.60 0.79
C ALA A 127 -72.92 -22.76 1.81
N ASN A 128 -72.27 -23.93 1.79
CA ASN A 128 -71.10 -24.20 2.65
C ASN A 128 -69.78 -23.66 2.07
N SER A 129 -69.72 -23.46 0.75
CA SER A 129 -68.54 -22.97 0.03
C SER A 129 -68.99 -22.23 -1.23
N VAL A 130 -68.37 -21.07 -1.50
CA VAL A 130 -68.63 -20.24 -2.68
C VAL A 130 -67.31 -19.98 -3.38
N ILE A 131 -67.22 -20.39 -4.65
CA ILE A 131 -66.05 -20.16 -5.48
C ILE A 131 -66.39 -19.05 -6.48
N VAL A 132 -65.46 -18.11 -6.67
CA VAL A 132 -65.70 -16.88 -7.44
C VAL A 132 -64.64 -16.74 -8.51
N ASP A 133 -65.06 -16.50 -9.75
CA ASP A 133 -64.19 -15.96 -10.78
C ASP A 133 -64.71 -14.59 -11.24
N ARG A 134 -63.78 -13.73 -11.64
CA ARG A 134 -64.05 -12.31 -11.81
C ARG A 134 -63.46 -11.79 -13.09
N GLN A 135 -64.24 -10.99 -13.79
CA GLN A 135 -63.78 -10.37 -15.01
C GLN A 135 -64.22 -8.91 -15.06
N VAL A 136 -63.24 -8.08 -15.35
CA VAL A 136 -63.46 -6.69 -15.65
C VAL A 136 -64.09 -6.60 -17.04
N ILE A 137 -65.25 -5.97 -17.11
CA ILE A 137 -65.89 -5.60 -18.38
C ILE A 137 -65.88 -4.09 -18.56
N SER A 138 -65.80 -3.65 -19.81
CA SER A 138 -65.77 -2.23 -20.17
C SER A 138 -67.10 -1.79 -20.80
N GLY A 139 -67.58 -0.61 -20.39
CA GLY A 139 -68.71 0.09 -21.00
C GLY A 139 -69.98 0.22 -20.13
N ILE A 140 -70.37 1.50 -19.86
CA ILE A 140 -71.73 2.10 -19.63
C ILE A 140 -71.99 2.63 -18.19
N GLN A 141 -72.42 3.90 -17.92
CA GLN A 141 -73.64 4.66 -18.34
C GLN A 141 -73.52 6.19 -18.63
N GLU A 142 -74.36 6.64 -19.57
CA GLU A 142 -74.92 8.00 -19.85
C GLU A 142 -74.20 9.27 -19.36
N GLY A 143 -73.53 9.96 -20.30
CA GLY A 143 -73.05 11.35 -20.16
C GLY A 143 -71.58 11.50 -20.52
N GLN A 144 -71.27 12.52 -21.32
CA GLN A 144 -70.01 12.87 -22.02
C GLN A 144 -68.73 12.07 -21.67
N SER A 145 -68.04 11.63 -22.74
CA SER A 145 -66.75 10.94 -22.69
C SER A 145 -65.78 11.59 -21.70
N VAL A 146 -65.27 10.82 -20.74
CA VAL A 146 -64.25 11.29 -19.80
C VAL A 146 -62.89 10.92 -20.35
N THR A 147 -61.97 11.88 -20.39
CA THR A 147 -60.55 11.61 -20.66
C THR A 147 -59.95 10.98 -19.41
N ALA A 148 -59.44 9.76 -19.50
CA ALA A 148 -58.64 9.16 -18.43
C ALA A 148 -57.19 9.02 -18.89
N TYR A 149 -56.30 8.95 -17.91
CA TYR A 149 -54.86 8.94 -18.14
C TYR A 149 -54.26 7.64 -17.60
N SER A 150 -53.35 7.05 -18.37
CA SER A 150 -52.40 6.07 -17.86
C SER A 150 -51.01 6.64 -18.07
N ALA A 151 -50.20 6.60 -17.02
CA ALA A 151 -48.81 7.02 -17.08
C ALA A 151 -47.91 5.80 -17.02
N ARG A 152 -46.91 5.81 -17.89
CA ARG A 152 -45.76 4.92 -17.83
C ARG A 152 -44.56 5.76 -17.40
N ALA A 153 -43.99 5.42 -16.26
CA ALA A 153 -42.73 5.98 -15.79
C ALA A 153 -41.61 5.01 -16.14
N VAL A 154 -40.63 5.47 -16.90
CA VAL A 154 -39.45 4.69 -17.26
C VAL A 154 -38.23 5.50 -16.90
N LEU A 155 -37.28 4.85 -16.23
CA LEU A 155 -35.95 5.41 -16.13
C LEU A 155 -35.22 5.08 -17.44
N ASN A 156 -34.94 6.09 -18.26
CA ASN A 156 -34.26 5.90 -19.55
C ASN A 156 -32.73 5.81 -19.39
N ARG A 157 -32.24 5.80 -18.15
CA ARG A 157 -30.87 6.19 -17.80
C ARG A 157 -29.80 5.66 -18.75
N ASN A 158 -29.04 6.63 -19.26
CA ASN A 158 -27.79 6.43 -19.99
C ASN A 158 -26.57 6.86 -19.16
N THR A 159 -26.77 7.30 -17.90
CA THR A 159 -25.65 7.65 -17.00
C THR A 159 -24.94 6.37 -16.56
N GLN A 160 -23.66 6.25 -16.88
CA GLN A 160 -22.80 5.10 -16.58
C GLN A 160 -21.65 5.56 -15.69
N SER A 161 -21.26 4.70 -14.75
CA SER A 161 -20.04 4.85 -13.97
C SER A 161 -18.97 3.97 -14.58
N GLU A 162 -17.84 4.55 -14.94
CA GLU A 162 -16.69 3.84 -15.48
C GLU A 162 -15.48 4.07 -14.57
N TYR A 163 -14.73 2.99 -14.33
CA TYR A 163 -13.61 2.98 -13.39
C TYR A 163 -12.32 2.78 -14.17
N TYR A 164 -11.42 3.73 -14.02
CA TYR A 164 -10.06 3.67 -14.54
C TYR A 164 -9.15 3.38 -13.36
N TYR A 165 -8.86 2.09 -13.16
CA TYR A 165 -7.94 1.63 -12.14
C TYR A 165 -6.51 1.97 -12.55
N PHE A 166 -5.70 2.29 -11.55
CA PHE A 166 -4.26 2.33 -11.73
C PHE A 166 -3.65 1.53 -10.58
N GLY A 167 -2.88 0.52 -10.96
CA GLY A 167 -2.13 -0.31 -10.03
C GLY A 167 -1.15 0.51 -9.20
N GLY A 168 -0.51 -0.15 -8.25
CA GLY A 168 0.46 0.54 -7.42
C GLY A 168 1.73 0.88 -8.22
N TYR A 169 2.26 2.04 -7.87
CA TYR A 169 3.42 2.67 -8.44
C TYR A 169 4.31 3.12 -7.29
N ILE A 170 5.52 2.54 -7.22
CA ILE A 170 6.52 2.92 -6.22
C ILE A 170 7.71 3.53 -6.95
N GLY A 171 7.78 4.85 -7.02
CA GLY A 171 8.87 5.55 -7.69
C GLY A 171 8.74 7.06 -7.60
N GLU A 172 9.67 7.77 -8.24
CA GLU A 172 9.59 9.20 -8.47
C GLU A 172 9.03 9.44 -9.87
N GLY A 173 7.90 10.16 -10.00
CA GLY A 173 7.40 10.52 -11.32
C GLY A 173 5.95 10.99 -11.37
N ASN A 174 5.62 11.66 -12.46
CA ASN A 174 4.25 12.04 -12.77
C ASN A 174 3.52 10.85 -13.40
N ILE A 175 2.29 10.60 -12.95
CA ILE A 175 1.45 9.50 -13.45
C ILE A 175 0.40 10.08 -14.39
N SER A 176 0.14 9.41 -15.50
CA SER A 176 -0.89 9.81 -16.46
C SER A 176 -1.76 8.63 -16.85
N LEU A 177 -3.06 8.88 -16.99
CA LEU A 177 -4.08 7.90 -17.32
C LEU A 177 -4.81 8.34 -18.57
N ARG A 178 -5.01 7.39 -19.49
CA ARG A 178 -5.85 7.59 -20.67
C ARG A 178 -7.30 7.28 -20.30
N VAL A 179 -8.14 8.31 -20.32
CA VAL A 179 -9.55 8.23 -19.91
C VAL A 179 -10.41 8.44 -21.15
N PHE A 180 -11.19 7.45 -21.54
CA PHE A 180 -12.04 7.54 -22.73
C PHE A 180 -13.50 7.28 -22.42
N TYR A 181 -14.36 8.27 -22.63
CA TYR A 181 -15.81 8.15 -22.51
C TYR A 181 -16.50 8.98 -23.60
N ARG A 182 -17.70 8.59 -24.04
CA ARG A 182 -18.50 9.37 -25.00
C ARG A 182 -19.80 9.82 -24.36
N GLY A 183 -19.95 11.11 -24.12
CA GLY A 183 -21.10 11.66 -23.43
C GLY A 183 -20.79 12.94 -22.66
N ASP A 184 -21.81 13.45 -21.96
CA ASP A 184 -21.65 14.58 -21.06
C ASP A 184 -21.23 14.06 -19.67
N ILE A 185 -20.06 14.49 -19.19
CA ILE A 185 -19.56 14.14 -17.85
C ILE A 185 -20.42 14.82 -16.77
N ARG A 186 -20.67 14.09 -15.68
CA ARG A 186 -21.45 14.55 -14.51
C ARG A 186 -20.59 14.67 -13.26
N SER A 187 -19.69 13.72 -13.05
CA SER A 187 -18.71 13.77 -11.96
C SER A 187 -17.46 12.98 -12.28
N ALA A 188 -16.35 13.41 -11.69
CA ALA A 188 -15.10 12.69 -11.64
C ALA A 188 -14.68 12.56 -10.16
N ILE A 189 -14.47 11.34 -9.69
CA ILE A 189 -14.06 11.05 -8.31
C ILE A 189 -12.76 10.25 -8.35
N LEU A 190 -11.72 10.79 -7.74
CA LEU A 190 -10.44 10.13 -7.55
C LEU A 190 -10.42 9.49 -6.16
N GLU A 191 -10.16 8.20 -6.08
CA GLU A 191 -9.80 7.53 -4.84
C GLU A 191 -8.36 7.02 -4.95
N ILE A 192 -7.51 7.41 -4.01
CA ILE A 192 -6.07 7.14 -4.09
C ILE A 192 -5.45 6.95 -2.71
N ALA A 193 -4.52 6.00 -2.59
CA ALA A 193 -3.67 5.82 -1.41
C ALA A 193 -2.26 6.34 -1.71
N THR A 194 -1.95 7.56 -1.25
CA THR A 194 -0.62 8.18 -1.39
C THR A 194 -0.37 9.11 -0.21
N LYS A 195 0.82 9.10 0.40
CA LYS A 195 1.16 10.01 1.53
C LYS A 195 1.54 11.41 1.10
N LYS A 196 1.94 11.60 -0.16
CA LYS A 196 2.43 12.88 -0.66
C LYS A 196 1.28 13.71 -1.21
N ASP A 197 1.45 15.02 -1.14
CA ASP A 197 0.56 15.97 -1.78
C ASP A 197 0.79 15.95 -3.30
N PHE A 198 -0.26 16.20 -4.06
CA PHE A 198 -0.22 16.11 -5.53
C PHE A 198 -1.17 17.10 -6.19
N ASP A 199 -0.83 17.48 -7.40
CA ASP A 199 -1.66 18.27 -8.31
C ASP A 199 -2.35 17.35 -9.32
N VAL A 200 -3.59 17.69 -9.66
CA VAL A 200 -4.35 17.01 -10.72
C VAL A 200 -4.41 17.90 -11.95
N TYR A 201 -4.05 17.36 -13.10
CA TYR A 201 -4.21 18.00 -14.40
C TYR A 201 -5.14 17.19 -15.30
N VAL A 202 -5.96 17.88 -16.08
CA VAL A 202 -6.82 17.27 -17.09
C VAL A 202 -6.60 17.98 -18.42
N ASN A 203 -6.21 17.20 -19.44
CA ASN A 203 -5.88 17.70 -20.77
C ASN A 203 -4.85 18.85 -20.73
N GLY A 204 -3.87 18.74 -19.82
CA GLY A 204 -2.81 19.73 -19.60
C GLY A 204 -3.18 20.94 -18.73
N ASN A 205 -4.42 21.05 -18.22
CA ASN A 205 -4.87 22.15 -17.37
C ASN A 205 -4.92 21.72 -15.90
N LEU A 206 -4.42 22.56 -14.98
CA LEU A 206 -4.47 22.31 -13.53
C LEU A 206 -5.92 22.39 -13.03
N GLU A 207 -6.42 21.32 -12.43
CA GLU A 207 -7.73 21.29 -11.76
C GLU A 207 -7.63 21.61 -10.26
N GLY A 208 -6.50 21.31 -9.62
CA GLY A 208 -6.25 21.69 -8.23
C GLY A 208 -5.12 20.90 -7.56
N SER A 209 -4.79 21.31 -6.34
CA SER A 209 -3.80 20.68 -5.45
C SER A 209 -4.50 19.96 -4.31
N PHE A 210 -4.08 18.73 -4.00
CA PHE A 210 -4.73 17.85 -3.05
C PHE A 210 -3.70 17.30 -2.06
N THR A 211 -4.09 17.26 -0.78
CA THR A 211 -3.26 16.72 0.30
C THR A 211 -3.27 15.20 0.31
N GLY A 212 -2.16 14.52 0.61
CA GLY A 212 -2.10 13.06 0.72
C GLY A 212 -3.06 12.41 1.74
N SER A 213 -3.09 11.08 1.70
CA SER A 213 -3.71 10.14 2.64
C SER A 213 -2.91 10.01 3.94
N SER A 214 -3.57 9.54 5.00
CA SER A 214 -2.94 9.33 6.32
C SER A 214 -1.98 8.13 6.37
N SER A 215 -2.19 7.13 5.52
CA SER A 215 -1.31 5.97 5.41
C SER A 215 -1.38 5.32 4.03
N ASP A 216 -0.48 4.38 3.78
CA ASP A 216 -0.40 3.58 2.54
C ASP A 216 -1.52 2.54 2.42
N PHE A 217 -2.25 2.29 3.52
CA PHE A 217 -3.38 1.34 3.57
C PHE A 217 -4.74 2.03 3.50
N ILE A 218 -4.79 3.34 3.77
CA ILE A 218 -6.05 4.08 3.90
C ILE A 218 -6.16 5.07 2.73
N PRO A 219 -6.89 4.74 1.65
CA PRO A 219 -7.16 5.67 0.57
C PRO A 219 -7.97 6.88 1.03
N LYS A 220 -7.89 7.97 0.25
CA LYS A 220 -8.72 9.15 0.41
C LYS A 220 -9.45 9.45 -0.90
N LYS A 221 -10.71 9.89 -0.78
CA LYS A 221 -11.60 10.23 -1.90
C LYS A 221 -11.59 11.74 -2.16
N TYR A 222 -11.52 12.13 -3.42
CA TYR A 222 -11.53 13.51 -3.90
C TYR A 222 -12.54 13.69 -5.02
N GLN A 223 -13.30 14.78 -4.97
CA GLN A 223 -14.11 15.23 -6.09
C GLN A 223 -13.23 16.07 -7.02
N ILE A 224 -13.07 15.65 -8.27
CA ILE A 224 -12.26 16.37 -9.26
C ILE A 224 -13.17 17.31 -10.05
N PRO A 225 -12.78 18.58 -10.23
CA PRO A 225 -13.48 19.50 -11.13
C PRO A 225 -13.58 18.92 -12.56
N ILE A 226 -14.75 19.08 -13.17
CA ILE A 226 -15.05 18.47 -14.49
C ILE A 226 -14.86 19.44 -15.68
N SER A 227 -14.33 20.64 -15.44
CA SER A 227 -14.30 21.75 -16.41
C SER A 227 -13.47 21.49 -17.66
N HIS A 228 -12.33 20.79 -17.53
CA HIS A 228 -11.46 20.53 -18.67
C HIS A 228 -11.60 19.10 -19.23
N PHE A 229 -12.55 18.33 -18.71
CA PHE A 229 -12.94 17.07 -19.32
C PHE A 229 -13.77 17.31 -20.59
N SER A 230 -13.56 16.47 -21.60
CA SER A 230 -14.25 16.54 -22.89
C SER A 230 -14.79 15.16 -23.30
N SER A 231 -15.90 15.13 -24.03
CA SER A 231 -16.40 13.89 -24.61
C SER A 231 -15.37 13.33 -25.61
N GLY A 232 -14.97 12.08 -25.41
CA GLY A 232 -13.91 11.40 -26.15
C GLY A 232 -12.74 11.02 -25.25
N GLU A 233 -11.55 11.15 -25.81
CA GLU A 233 -10.30 10.86 -25.11
C GLU A 233 -9.84 12.04 -24.26
N ASN A 234 -9.40 11.74 -23.04
CA ASN A 234 -8.85 12.69 -22.09
C ASN A 234 -7.56 12.13 -21.49
N LEU A 235 -6.63 13.03 -21.21
CA LEU A 235 -5.43 12.74 -20.45
C LEU A 235 -5.63 13.26 -19.01
N PHE A 236 -5.62 12.36 -18.04
CA PHE A 236 -5.69 12.69 -16.62
C PHE A 236 -4.32 12.48 -15.99
N GLU A 237 -3.75 13.49 -15.33
CA GLU A 237 -2.38 13.43 -14.81
C GLU A 237 -2.34 13.77 -13.32
N LEU A 238 -1.54 13.01 -12.57
CA LEU A 238 -1.16 13.26 -11.19
C LEU A 238 0.29 13.72 -11.20
N ARG A 239 0.56 14.93 -10.70
CA ARG A 239 1.90 15.51 -10.66
C ARG A 239 2.28 15.86 -9.23
N GLY A 240 3.49 15.54 -8.82
CA GLY A 240 3.97 15.84 -7.47
C GLY A 240 5.38 15.34 -7.24
N ASP A 241 6.04 15.93 -6.24
CA ASP A 241 7.40 15.54 -5.87
C ASP A 241 7.37 14.19 -5.14
N ASN A 242 8.09 13.21 -5.71
CA ASN A 242 8.22 11.85 -5.17
C ASN A 242 6.87 11.16 -4.91
N LEU A 243 5.96 11.28 -5.88
CA LEU A 243 4.61 10.74 -5.80
C LEU A 243 4.62 9.20 -5.76
N ASN A 244 4.46 8.63 -4.56
CA ASN A 244 4.31 7.19 -4.35
C ASN A 244 2.82 6.84 -4.23
N VAL A 245 2.29 6.00 -5.13
CA VAL A 245 0.87 5.65 -5.21
C VAL A 245 0.70 4.17 -4.96
N GLN A 246 0.05 3.81 -3.87
CA GLN A 246 -0.15 2.40 -3.48
C GLN A 246 -1.30 1.72 -4.24
N GLY A 247 -2.03 2.50 -5.04
CA GLY A 247 -3.17 2.07 -5.85
C GLY A 247 -4.33 3.05 -5.73
N GLY A 248 -5.23 2.99 -6.70
CA GLY A 248 -6.39 3.86 -6.75
C GLY A 248 -7.25 3.66 -7.99
N PHE A 249 -8.31 4.45 -8.09
CA PHE A 249 -9.10 4.54 -9.30
C PHE A 249 -9.65 5.95 -9.50
N LEU A 250 -9.85 6.30 -10.77
CA LEU A 250 -10.67 7.43 -11.17
C LEU A 250 -12.03 6.90 -11.63
N ARG A 251 -13.10 7.31 -10.96
CA ARG A 251 -14.49 7.03 -11.36
C ARG A 251 -15.04 8.20 -12.15
N ILE A 252 -15.46 7.95 -13.38
CA ILE A 252 -16.15 8.93 -14.22
C ILE A 252 -17.61 8.53 -14.34
N ASP A 253 -18.50 9.44 -13.95
CA ASP A 253 -19.94 9.32 -14.15
C ASP A 253 -20.33 10.18 -15.34
N TYR A 254 -20.87 9.60 -16.42
CA TYR A 254 -21.19 10.33 -17.66
C TYR A 254 -22.46 9.82 -18.33
N GLN A 255 -23.14 10.69 -19.07
CA GLN A 255 -24.33 10.35 -19.84
C GLN A 255 -23.94 9.80 -21.22
N LYS A 256 -23.94 8.47 -21.36
CA LYS A 256 -23.47 7.76 -22.54
C LYS A 256 -24.22 8.20 -23.81
N GLN A 257 -23.50 8.32 -24.93
CA GLN A 257 -24.10 8.36 -26.27
C GLN A 257 -23.92 6.96 -26.90
N TYR A 258 -24.97 6.43 -27.54
CA TYR A 258 -24.95 5.08 -28.10
C TYR A 258 -23.73 4.85 -29.01
N SER A 259 -22.78 4.03 -28.58
CA SER A 259 -21.73 3.49 -29.43
C SER A 259 -21.40 2.05 -29.06
N ASN A 260 -21.21 1.21 -30.07
CA ASN A 260 -20.81 -0.20 -29.96
C ASN A 260 -19.29 -0.39 -29.78
N ASP A 261 -18.53 0.67 -29.47
CA ASP A 261 -17.08 0.56 -29.28
C ASP A 261 -16.78 0.06 -27.86
N SER A 262 -16.31 -1.18 -27.75
CA SER A 262 -15.42 -1.58 -26.67
C SER A 262 -14.10 -2.00 -27.31
N GLU A 263 -13.14 -1.08 -27.38
CA GLU A 263 -11.76 -1.44 -27.65
C GLU A 263 -11.26 -2.24 -26.44
N LYS A 264 -10.94 -3.53 -26.61
CA LYS A 264 -10.49 -4.40 -25.51
C LYS A 264 -8.99 -4.25 -25.29
N LYS A 265 -8.62 -3.07 -24.78
CA LYS A 265 -7.23 -2.70 -24.51
C LYS A 265 -7.03 -2.39 -23.04
N TYR A 266 -6.01 -3.00 -22.45
CA TYR A 266 -5.43 -2.53 -21.19
C TYR A 266 -4.39 -1.47 -21.54
N TYR A 267 -4.65 -0.22 -21.16
CA TYR A 267 -3.68 0.88 -21.32
C TYR A 267 -2.82 0.98 -20.07
N PHE A 268 -1.50 1.04 -20.25
CA PHE A 268 -0.59 1.28 -19.13
C PHE A 268 -0.74 2.73 -18.66
N PRO A 269 -0.68 2.99 -17.34
CA PRO A 269 -0.40 4.33 -16.84
C PRO A 269 0.91 4.83 -17.46
N GLY A 270 0.88 6.05 -17.98
CA GLY A 270 2.10 6.73 -18.40
C GLY A 270 2.86 7.21 -17.18
N ILE A 271 4.16 6.97 -17.13
CA ILE A 271 5.04 7.35 -16.02
C ILE A 271 6.18 8.14 -16.62
N GLU A 272 6.37 9.37 -16.17
CA GLU A 272 7.54 10.19 -16.44
C GLU A 272 8.41 10.23 -15.19
N GLY A 273 9.55 9.54 -15.22
CA GLY A 273 10.37 9.22 -14.04
C GLY A 273 10.62 7.72 -13.92
N ALA A 274 10.76 7.23 -12.69
CA ALA A 274 11.19 5.86 -12.41
C ALA A 274 10.07 4.88 -12.75
N ILE A 275 10.26 4.05 -13.78
CA ILE A 275 9.24 3.10 -14.22
C ILE A 275 9.22 1.92 -13.25
N ASN A 276 8.15 1.81 -12.46
CA ASN A 276 7.99 0.75 -11.48
C ASN A 276 6.51 0.44 -11.19
N LEU A 277 5.82 -0.11 -12.20
CA LEU A 277 4.39 -0.38 -12.16
C LEU A 277 4.11 -1.85 -11.78
N TYR A 278 3.10 -2.05 -10.95
CA TYR A 278 2.52 -3.36 -10.69
C TYR A 278 0.99 -3.24 -10.72
N ASP A 279 0.34 -4.13 -11.46
CA ASP A 279 -1.10 -4.06 -11.69
C ASP A 279 -1.69 -5.44 -12.02
N GLY A 280 -2.99 -5.51 -12.29
CA GLY A 280 -3.70 -6.70 -12.75
C GLY A 280 -4.25 -6.53 -14.17
N LEU A 281 -3.96 -7.48 -15.06
CA LEU A 281 -4.59 -7.64 -16.35
C LEU A 281 -5.83 -8.56 -16.22
N ASP A 282 -7.02 -7.99 -16.36
CA ASP A 282 -8.28 -8.74 -16.36
C ASP A 282 -8.58 -9.37 -17.72
N VAL A 283 -8.47 -10.69 -17.82
CA VAL A 283 -8.81 -11.45 -19.04
C VAL A 283 -10.13 -12.18 -18.82
N HIS A 284 -11.24 -11.50 -19.13
CA HIS A 284 -12.58 -12.06 -18.99
C HIS A 284 -13.04 -12.76 -20.28
N GLY A 285 -13.25 -14.07 -20.22
CA GLY A 285 -13.56 -14.92 -21.37
C GLY A 285 -12.37 -15.77 -21.83
N THR A 286 -12.57 -16.51 -22.92
CA THR A 286 -11.51 -17.34 -23.52
C THR A 286 -10.61 -16.49 -24.41
N LEU A 287 -9.35 -16.35 -24.02
CA LEU A 287 -8.32 -15.59 -24.75
C LEU A 287 -7.99 -16.26 -26.10
N LYS A 288 -8.11 -15.48 -27.18
CA LYS A 288 -7.84 -15.89 -28.57
C LYS A 288 -6.52 -15.37 -29.08
N SER A 289 -6.27 -14.08 -28.88
CA SER A 289 -5.07 -13.40 -29.33
C SER A 289 -4.69 -12.28 -28.36
N MET A 290 -3.41 -11.94 -28.31
CA MET A 290 -2.87 -10.83 -27.52
C MET A 290 -1.76 -10.12 -28.30
N ASN A 291 -1.73 -8.80 -28.29
CA ASN A 291 -0.67 -7.99 -28.87
C ASN A 291 -0.24 -6.93 -27.86
N LEU A 292 1.05 -6.64 -27.79
CA LEU A 292 1.61 -5.62 -26.89
C LEU A 292 2.21 -4.49 -27.71
N LYS A 293 1.90 -3.24 -27.33
CA LYS A 293 2.57 -2.03 -27.79
C LYS A 293 3.14 -1.28 -26.58
N LEU A 294 4.45 -1.06 -26.56
CA LEU A 294 5.13 -0.20 -25.59
C LEU A 294 5.67 1.04 -26.30
N HIS A 295 5.20 2.21 -25.88
CA HIS A 295 5.79 3.49 -26.24
C HIS A 295 6.68 3.91 -25.08
N LEU A 296 8.00 3.73 -25.26
CA LEU A 296 8.98 3.73 -24.16
C LEU A 296 10.22 4.54 -24.54
N LYS A 297 10.73 5.29 -23.57
CA LYS A 297 12.05 5.93 -23.55
C LYS A 297 12.69 5.57 -22.21
N THR A 298 13.91 5.06 -22.23
CA THR A 298 14.62 4.63 -21.03
C THR A 298 16.08 4.40 -21.36
N ASN A 299 16.97 4.89 -20.50
CA ASN A 299 18.40 4.56 -20.48
C ASN A 299 18.70 3.29 -19.64
N PHE A 300 17.71 2.73 -18.94
CA PHE A 300 17.85 1.52 -18.13
C PHE A 300 17.24 0.28 -18.80
N SER A 301 17.80 -0.90 -18.51
CA SER A 301 17.18 -2.18 -18.92
C SER A 301 15.82 -2.30 -18.22
N THR A 302 14.75 -2.37 -19.01
CA THR A 302 13.35 -2.39 -18.56
C THR A 302 12.73 -3.72 -18.95
N PHE A 303 12.01 -4.34 -18.03
CA PHE A 303 11.31 -5.60 -18.25
C PHE A 303 9.81 -5.42 -18.07
N LEU A 304 9.02 -6.20 -18.82
CA LEU A 304 7.59 -6.40 -18.60
C LEU A 304 7.32 -7.89 -18.43
N SER A 305 6.65 -8.26 -17.35
CA SER A 305 6.16 -9.61 -17.08
C SER A 305 4.64 -9.65 -17.06
N ILE A 306 4.08 -10.72 -17.62
CA ILE A 306 2.66 -11.08 -17.55
C ILE A 306 2.59 -12.42 -16.82
N GLY A 307 2.05 -12.41 -15.60
CA GLY A 307 2.23 -13.50 -14.66
C GLY A 307 3.70 -13.63 -14.26
N ASN A 308 4.25 -14.84 -14.38
CA ASN A 308 5.66 -15.16 -14.16
C ASN A 308 6.52 -15.00 -15.43
N VAL A 309 5.88 -14.89 -16.61
CA VAL A 309 6.61 -14.87 -17.87
C VAL A 309 7.02 -13.43 -18.21
N THR A 310 8.33 -13.18 -18.32
CA THR A 310 8.87 -11.93 -18.87
C THR A 310 8.67 -11.91 -20.38
N VAL A 311 7.78 -11.04 -20.86
CA VAL A 311 7.40 -10.92 -22.28
C VAL A 311 8.21 -9.87 -23.03
N PHE A 312 8.76 -8.89 -22.30
CA PHE A 312 9.68 -7.89 -22.84
C PHE A 312 10.84 -7.69 -21.87
N ASN A 313 12.04 -7.54 -22.41
CA ASN A 313 13.23 -7.18 -21.67
C ASN A 313 14.19 -6.44 -22.60
N GLY A 314 14.52 -5.19 -22.30
CA GLY A 314 15.47 -4.40 -23.06
C GLY A 314 15.56 -2.93 -22.66
N THR A 315 16.48 -2.21 -23.29
CA THR A 315 16.65 -0.75 -23.14
C THR A 315 16.41 -0.05 -24.47
N THR A 316 16.01 1.22 -24.41
CA THR A 316 15.92 2.08 -25.60
C THR A 316 17.11 3.04 -25.73
N ASN A 317 18.09 2.94 -24.82
CA ASN A 317 19.27 3.81 -24.74
C ASN A 317 18.92 5.32 -24.71
N GLY A 318 17.82 5.67 -24.03
CA GLY A 318 17.32 7.05 -23.92
C GLY A 318 16.59 7.58 -25.17
N ILE A 319 16.22 6.72 -26.12
CA ILE A 319 15.53 7.11 -27.36
C ILE A 319 14.05 6.71 -27.28
N GLU A 320 13.15 7.67 -27.54
CA GLU A 320 11.71 7.39 -27.67
C GLU A 320 11.45 6.36 -28.77
N THR A 321 10.89 5.21 -28.39
CA THR A 321 10.73 4.05 -29.27
C THR A 321 9.34 3.45 -29.11
N ASN A 322 8.72 3.07 -30.23
CA ASN A 322 7.52 2.24 -30.25
C ASN A 322 7.90 0.78 -30.50
N ILE A 323 7.67 -0.08 -29.51
CA ILE A 323 7.99 -1.50 -29.52
C ILE A 323 6.69 -2.28 -29.62
N THR A 324 6.59 -3.19 -30.58
CA THR A 324 5.41 -4.05 -30.76
C THR A 324 5.80 -5.51 -30.64
N ILE A 325 5.12 -6.26 -29.77
CA ILE A 325 5.26 -7.71 -29.65
C ILE A 325 3.96 -8.35 -30.15
N PRO A 326 4.00 -9.09 -31.27
CA PRO A 326 2.80 -9.67 -31.87
C PRO A 326 2.37 -10.95 -31.15
N ASP A 327 1.11 -11.32 -31.38
CA ASP A 327 0.50 -12.54 -30.84
C ASP A 327 1.31 -13.83 -31.10
N SER A 328 1.96 -13.94 -32.25
CA SER A 328 2.79 -15.11 -32.58
C SER A 328 3.94 -15.36 -31.60
N THR A 329 4.42 -14.30 -30.93
CA THR A 329 5.48 -14.39 -29.92
C THR A 329 4.91 -14.54 -28.51
N LEU A 330 3.77 -13.92 -28.22
CA LEU A 330 3.13 -14.02 -26.91
C LEU A 330 2.50 -15.40 -26.71
N SER A 331 1.75 -15.91 -27.68
CA SER A 331 1.11 -17.23 -27.64
C SER A 331 2.10 -18.40 -27.56
N SER A 332 3.36 -18.23 -27.97
CA SER A 332 4.39 -19.26 -27.80
C SER A 332 4.97 -19.31 -26.39
N ASN A 333 4.88 -18.20 -25.64
CA ASN A 333 5.50 -18.05 -24.32
C ASN A 333 4.46 -18.05 -23.18
N LEU A 334 3.20 -17.73 -23.47
CA LEU A 334 2.09 -17.63 -22.51
C LEU A 334 1.08 -18.75 -22.74
N ASP A 335 0.56 -19.32 -21.65
CA ASP A 335 -0.55 -20.29 -21.70
C ASP A 335 -1.90 -19.57 -21.68
N TYR A 336 -2.47 -19.30 -22.86
CA TYR A 336 -3.76 -18.61 -22.97
C TYR A 336 -4.91 -19.38 -22.30
N GLY A 337 -4.83 -20.71 -22.21
CA GLY A 337 -5.82 -21.51 -21.51
C GLY A 337 -5.81 -21.25 -20.00
N PHE A 338 -4.62 -21.18 -19.41
CA PHE A 338 -4.45 -20.83 -17.99
C PHE A 338 -4.80 -19.37 -17.68
N LEU A 339 -4.48 -18.44 -18.59
CA LEU A 339 -4.72 -17.00 -18.42
C LEU A 339 -6.20 -16.60 -18.62
N SER A 340 -6.98 -17.42 -19.33
CA SER A 340 -8.40 -17.15 -19.57
C SER A 340 -9.23 -17.14 -18.28
N ASN A 341 -10.18 -16.20 -18.17
CA ASN A 341 -11.07 -16.00 -17.02
C ASN A 341 -10.34 -15.73 -15.69
N LYS A 342 -9.17 -15.08 -15.73
CA LYS A 342 -8.40 -14.72 -14.54
C LYS A 342 -7.97 -13.25 -14.58
N THR A 343 -7.78 -12.67 -13.40
CA THR A 343 -6.95 -11.48 -13.22
C THR A 343 -5.49 -11.92 -13.09
N ILE A 344 -4.64 -11.46 -14.00
CA ILE A 344 -3.25 -11.88 -14.13
C ILE A 344 -2.38 -10.75 -13.59
N PRO A 345 -1.45 -11.00 -12.65
CA PRO A 345 -0.54 -9.96 -12.19
C PRO A 345 0.39 -9.53 -13.34
N ILE A 346 0.61 -8.24 -13.50
CA ILE A 346 1.56 -7.69 -14.47
C ILE A 346 2.60 -6.82 -13.74
N ARG A 347 3.81 -6.83 -14.27
CA ARG A 347 4.95 -6.14 -13.66
C ARG A 347 5.80 -5.45 -14.71
N LEU A 348 5.96 -4.13 -14.61
CA LEU A 348 6.85 -3.34 -15.46
C LEU A 348 7.86 -2.61 -14.57
N GLY A 349 9.15 -2.80 -14.82
CA GLY A 349 10.20 -2.16 -14.02
C GLY A 349 11.60 -2.28 -14.63
N PHE A 350 12.62 -1.83 -13.89
CA PHE A 350 14.03 -1.94 -14.29
C PHE A 350 14.69 -3.23 -13.79
N GLU A 351 15.58 -3.85 -14.58
CA GLU A 351 16.27 -5.10 -14.18
C GLU A 351 17.35 -4.90 -13.11
N ASN A 352 18.10 -3.80 -13.18
CA ASN A 352 19.24 -3.50 -12.30
C ASN A 352 18.88 -2.61 -11.12
N ALA A 353 17.60 -2.35 -10.89
CA ALA A 353 17.19 -1.64 -9.69
C ALA A 353 17.21 -2.59 -8.50
N SER A 354 17.85 -2.19 -7.40
CA SER A 354 17.74 -2.91 -6.14
C SER A 354 16.31 -2.71 -5.64
N TYR A 355 15.44 -3.69 -5.89
CA TYR A 355 14.15 -3.75 -5.21
C TYR A 355 14.41 -4.23 -3.79
N VAL A 356 14.62 -3.29 -2.88
CA VAL A 356 14.74 -3.63 -1.47
C VAL A 356 13.33 -3.93 -0.98
N SER A 357 12.91 -5.19 -1.13
CA SER A 357 11.64 -5.65 -0.58
C SER A 357 11.77 -5.84 0.92
N ASN A 358 10.89 -5.17 1.68
CA ASN A 358 10.35 -5.64 2.95
C ASN A 358 11.33 -6.39 3.86
N ILE A 359 12.40 -5.70 4.28
CA ILE A 359 13.02 -6.07 5.55
C ILE A 359 12.06 -5.54 6.60
N SER A 360 11.24 -6.42 7.20
CA SER A 360 10.76 -6.15 8.56
C SER A 360 12.01 -5.89 9.38
N ARG A 361 12.22 -4.64 9.81
CA ARG A 361 13.32 -4.25 10.69
C ARG A 361 13.32 -5.26 11.82
N PRO A 362 14.40 -6.02 12.02
CA PRO A 362 14.49 -6.94 13.13
C PRO A 362 14.14 -6.20 14.43
N LEU A 363 13.07 -6.61 15.10
CA LEU A 363 12.53 -5.89 16.24
C LEU A 363 13.21 -6.36 17.53
N ASP A 364 13.58 -5.44 18.41
CA ASP A 364 13.88 -5.71 19.81
C ASP A 364 12.83 -5.04 20.69
N THR A 365 12.00 -5.84 21.33
CA THR A 365 10.97 -5.31 22.23
C THR A 365 11.12 -5.90 23.62
N PHE A 366 10.89 -5.08 24.64
CA PHE A 366 10.77 -5.55 26.01
C PHE A 366 9.32 -5.44 26.49
N SER A 367 8.84 -6.49 27.17
CA SER A 367 7.65 -6.36 28.01
C SER A 367 8.07 -6.08 29.45
N VAL A 368 7.61 -4.95 29.99
CA VAL A 368 7.90 -4.44 31.33
C VAL A 368 6.64 -4.58 32.17
N THR A 369 6.61 -5.59 33.02
CA THR A 369 5.40 -6.03 33.72
C THR A 369 5.46 -5.76 35.23
N ASP A 370 4.41 -5.13 35.75
CA ASP A 370 4.20 -4.92 37.17
C ASP A 370 4.00 -6.26 37.91
N LEU A 371 4.81 -6.49 38.93
CA LEU A 371 4.79 -7.63 39.83
C LEU A 371 4.63 -7.18 41.29
N SER A 372 4.11 -5.97 41.52
CA SER A 372 3.88 -5.43 42.86
C SER A 372 2.75 -6.14 43.60
N GLY A 373 2.59 -5.84 44.88
CA GLY A 373 1.60 -6.48 45.74
C GLY A 373 0.14 -6.22 45.32
N SER A 374 -0.14 -5.17 44.54
CA SER A 374 -1.48 -4.93 43.97
C SER A 374 -1.90 -6.06 43.04
N MET A 375 -0.94 -6.64 42.32
CA MET A 375 -1.16 -7.73 41.36
C MET A 375 -1.55 -9.07 42.01
N ASN A 376 -1.39 -9.20 43.34
CA ASN A 376 -1.69 -10.42 44.10
C ASN A 376 -3.07 -10.40 44.80
N ARG A 377 -3.91 -9.39 44.54
CA ARG A 377 -5.24 -9.29 45.17
C ARG A 377 -6.24 -10.22 44.48
N TYR A 378 -6.93 -11.06 45.26
CA TYR A 378 -8.12 -11.79 44.80
C TYR A 378 -9.28 -10.80 44.68
N GLY A 379 -9.78 -10.57 43.47
CA GLY A 379 -10.76 -9.50 43.23
C GLY A 379 -11.91 -9.83 42.28
N PHE A 380 -11.84 -10.89 41.46
CA PHE A 380 -12.81 -11.10 40.39
C PHE A 380 -13.24 -12.56 40.25
N CYS A 381 -14.57 -12.78 40.21
CA CYS A 381 -15.22 -14.07 39.97
C CYS A 381 -15.67 -14.15 38.51
N LYS A 382 -15.33 -15.23 37.80
CA LYS A 382 -15.77 -15.50 36.42
C LYS A 382 -16.79 -16.64 36.42
N ASP A 383 -18.04 -16.35 36.03
CA ASP A 383 -19.08 -17.38 35.82
C ASP A 383 -19.08 -17.89 34.37
N TYR A 384 -19.33 -19.20 34.21
CA TYR A 384 -19.81 -19.79 32.96
C TYR A 384 -21.27 -20.22 33.13
N GLN A 385 -22.06 -20.00 32.09
CA GLN A 385 -23.50 -20.22 32.02
C GLN A 385 -23.91 -21.65 32.39
N THR A 386 -24.86 -21.80 33.33
CA THR A 386 -26.07 -22.61 33.14
C THR A 386 -27.09 -22.33 34.26
N TYR A 387 -28.21 -21.73 33.85
CA TYR A 387 -29.52 -21.66 34.51
C TYR A 387 -29.64 -22.39 35.87
N HIS A 388 -29.59 -21.63 36.98
CA HIS A 388 -30.28 -21.98 38.22
C HIS A 388 -30.82 -20.71 38.86
N SER A 389 -32.14 -20.59 38.92
CA SER A 389 -32.92 -19.44 39.41
C SER A 389 -32.88 -19.26 40.95
N TYR A 390 -31.82 -19.73 41.62
CA TYR A 390 -31.68 -19.69 43.08
C TYR A 390 -30.50 -18.81 43.55
N CYS A 391 -29.81 -18.11 42.65
CA CYS A 391 -28.54 -17.42 42.95
C CYS A 391 -28.62 -15.89 42.92
N ASP A 392 -29.81 -15.30 43.12
CA ASP A 392 -29.97 -13.85 43.14
C ASP A 392 -29.82 -13.29 44.58
N ASN A 393 -28.89 -12.33 44.71
CA ASN A 393 -28.72 -11.33 45.78
C ASN A 393 -27.71 -11.61 46.92
N SER A 394 -26.39 -11.67 46.63
CA SER A 394 -25.32 -11.09 47.48
C SER A 394 -23.90 -11.21 46.86
N PRO A 395 -22.97 -10.24 46.99
CA PRO A 395 -21.65 -10.25 46.34
C PRO A 395 -20.55 -11.13 46.98
N THR A 396 -20.87 -12.03 47.92
CA THR A 396 -19.86 -12.59 48.87
C THR A 396 -19.54 -14.08 48.78
N TRP A 397 -19.76 -14.79 47.65
CA TRP A 397 -19.74 -16.28 47.64
C TRP A 397 -18.68 -16.97 46.78
N CYS A 398 -17.45 -16.47 46.79
CA CYS A 398 -16.33 -17.26 46.27
C CYS A 398 -15.56 -17.88 47.46
N ILE A 399 -15.79 -19.16 47.78
CA ILE A 399 -15.17 -19.83 48.96
C ILE A 399 -14.10 -20.85 48.53
N ALA A 400 -12.98 -20.89 49.25
CA ALA A 400 -12.00 -21.98 49.28
C ALA A 400 -12.52 -23.20 50.12
N PRO A 401 -11.72 -24.29 50.24
CA PRO A 401 -11.59 -25.48 49.39
C PRO A 401 -12.71 -26.54 49.66
N PRO A 402 -12.70 -27.76 49.06
CA PRO A 402 -13.90 -28.49 48.66
C PRO A 402 -14.56 -29.26 49.80
N ASN A 403 -15.83 -28.98 50.07
CA ASN A 403 -16.87 -29.97 50.30
C ASN A 403 -18.18 -29.22 50.58
N GLN A 404 -19.27 -29.72 49.98
CA GLN A 404 -20.65 -29.20 49.98
C GLN A 404 -20.91 -28.28 48.77
N GLY A 405 -21.64 -28.82 47.80
CA GLY A 405 -21.79 -28.26 46.46
C GLY A 405 -22.81 -27.13 46.32
N GLY A 406 -22.73 -26.47 45.16
CA GLY A 406 -23.74 -25.58 44.59
C GLY A 406 -23.22 -24.17 44.31
N CYS A 407 -22.93 -23.90 43.03
CA CYS A 407 -22.42 -22.65 42.39
C CYS A 407 -20.87 -22.56 42.33
N GLY A 408 -20.30 -22.63 41.13
CA GLY A 408 -18.85 -22.71 40.89
C GLY A 408 -18.31 -21.57 40.03
N GLY A 409 -17.46 -20.72 40.62
CA GLY A 409 -16.61 -19.75 39.93
C GLY A 409 -15.16 -19.84 40.44
N VAL A 410 -14.18 -19.48 39.59
CA VAL A 410 -12.74 -19.47 39.96
C VAL A 410 -12.28 -18.03 40.19
N TRP A 411 -11.65 -17.75 41.32
CA TRP A 411 -10.99 -16.47 41.57
C TRP A 411 -9.81 -16.29 40.61
N TYR A 412 -9.78 -15.18 39.88
CA TYR A 412 -8.66 -14.83 39.00
C TYR A 412 -7.87 -13.65 39.57
N ARG A 413 -6.54 -13.75 39.59
CA ARG A 413 -5.67 -12.67 40.07
C ARG A 413 -5.19 -11.82 38.89
N PRO A 414 -5.00 -10.50 39.04
CA PRO A 414 -4.37 -9.64 38.04
C PRO A 414 -3.07 -10.21 37.46
N ILE A 415 -2.24 -10.84 38.31
CA ILE A 415 -0.99 -11.50 37.88
C ILE A 415 -1.20 -12.66 36.91
N ASP A 416 -2.31 -13.39 37.01
CA ASP A 416 -2.58 -14.51 36.09
C ASP A 416 -2.94 -13.95 34.69
N ALA A 417 -3.66 -12.82 34.63
CA ALA A 417 -3.97 -12.08 33.39
C ALA A 417 -2.70 -11.58 32.70
N ALA A 418 -1.82 -10.98 33.51
CA ALA A 418 -0.54 -10.47 33.07
C ALA A 418 0.32 -11.56 32.43
N LYS A 419 0.33 -12.77 33.00
CA LYS A 419 1.05 -13.93 32.43
C LYS A 419 0.49 -14.33 31.08
N ASP A 420 -0.84 -14.47 30.97
CA ASP A 420 -1.48 -14.92 29.73
C ASP A 420 -1.30 -13.89 28.60
N ALA A 421 -1.41 -12.60 28.91
CA ALA A 421 -1.18 -11.52 27.95
C ALA A 421 0.27 -11.45 27.45
N ASN A 422 1.24 -11.61 28.35
CA ASN A 422 2.66 -11.64 27.98
C ASN A 422 3.01 -12.85 27.10
N LYS A 423 2.41 -14.02 27.35
CA LYS A 423 2.58 -15.19 26.46
C LYS A 423 2.03 -14.92 25.06
N ALA A 424 0.85 -14.31 24.97
CA ALA A 424 0.25 -13.92 23.68
C ALA A 424 1.11 -12.88 22.93
N PHE A 425 1.71 -11.94 23.66
CA PHE A 425 2.64 -10.96 23.10
C PHE A 425 3.92 -11.59 22.57
N ILE A 426 4.54 -12.50 23.34
CA ILE A 426 5.72 -13.26 22.90
C ILE A 426 5.41 -14.01 21.60
N ASP A 427 4.27 -14.69 21.52
CA ASP A 427 3.86 -15.44 20.32
C ASP A 427 3.61 -14.52 19.12
N ALA A 428 2.96 -13.38 19.33
CA ALA A 428 2.69 -12.42 18.26
C ALA A 428 4.00 -11.82 17.69
N ILE A 429 4.93 -11.42 18.57
CA ILE A 429 6.20 -10.79 18.15
C ILE A 429 7.17 -11.79 17.54
N LEU A 430 7.32 -12.99 18.12
CA LEU A 430 8.27 -14.01 17.64
C LEU A 430 7.75 -14.83 16.46
N ASN A 431 6.57 -14.50 15.92
CA ASN A 431 6.10 -15.06 14.65
C ASN A 431 7.08 -14.78 13.49
N SER A 432 7.94 -13.77 13.62
CA SER A 432 9.09 -13.53 12.74
C SER A 432 10.41 -13.99 13.38
N SER A 433 11.19 -14.78 12.65
CA SER A 433 12.48 -15.34 13.13
C SER A 433 13.58 -14.31 13.37
N LYS A 434 13.41 -13.04 12.95
CA LYS A 434 14.37 -11.95 13.15
C LYS A 434 14.11 -11.11 14.42
N ASN A 435 12.95 -11.31 15.05
CA ASN A 435 12.52 -10.55 16.22
C ASN A 435 13.07 -11.16 17.50
N ARG A 436 13.27 -10.31 18.52
CA ARG A 436 13.66 -10.74 19.87
C ARG A 436 12.78 -10.05 20.90
N VAL A 437 12.39 -10.81 21.91
CA VAL A 437 11.62 -10.31 23.04
C VAL A 437 12.50 -10.40 24.28
N GLY A 438 12.51 -9.34 25.07
CA GLY A 438 13.04 -9.31 26.42
C GLY A 438 11.91 -9.15 27.43
N LEU A 439 12.16 -9.55 28.66
CA LEU A 439 11.19 -9.45 29.75
C LEU A 439 11.82 -8.71 30.92
N VAL A 440 11.06 -7.81 31.53
CA VAL A 440 11.44 -7.14 32.79
C VAL A 440 10.26 -7.20 33.74
N GLY A 441 10.42 -7.92 34.84
CA GLY A 441 9.49 -7.91 35.96
C GLY A 441 9.93 -6.87 36.99
N TYR A 442 9.04 -6.01 37.47
CA TYR A 442 9.37 -5.00 38.47
C TYR A 442 8.37 -4.96 39.63
N SER A 443 8.87 -4.66 40.83
CA SER A 443 8.06 -4.25 41.98
C SER A 443 8.69 -3.04 42.66
N SER A 444 9.20 -3.15 43.89
CA SER A 444 9.94 -2.06 44.55
C SER A 444 11.24 -1.72 43.81
N THR A 445 11.74 -2.66 43.02
CA THR A 445 12.90 -2.58 42.12
C THR A 445 12.69 -3.58 40.98
N THR A 446 13.56 -3.58 39.98
CA THR A 446 13.62 -4.65 38.98
C THR A 446 13.98 -5.99 39.62
N ILE A 447 13.32 -7.06 39.19
CA ILE A 447 13.51 -8.43 39.71
C ILE A 447 14.23 -9.25 38.64
N GLU A 448 15.52 -9.54 38.84
CA GLU A 448 16.32 -10.25 37.83
C GLU A 448 15.80 -11.65 37.54
N SER A 449 15.32 -12.39 38.55
CA SER A 449 14.73 -13.72 38.36
C SER A 449 13.41 -13.72 37.61
N ALA A 450 12.76 -12.56 37.48
CA ALA A 450 11.55 -12.36 36.69
C ALA A 450 11.84 -11.67 35.35
N SER A 451 13.11 -11.42 35.04
CA SER A 451 13.56 -10.75 33.83
C SER A 451 14.27 -11.74 32.90
N HIS A 452 14.33 -11.41 31.62
CA HIS A 452 14.98 -12.20 30.58
C HIS A 452 15.58 -11.25 29.55
N ASP A 453 16.84 -11.46 29.15
CA ASP A 453 17.47 -10.67 28.10
C ASP A 453 16.82 -10.96 26.73
N LEU A 454 17.15 -10.17 25.70
CA LEU A 454 16.59 -10.35 24.36
C LEU A 454 16.83 -11.78 23.84
N SER A 455 15.74 -12.49 23.55
CA SER A 455 15.78 -13.86 23.05
C SER A 455 14.75 -14.08 21.94
N SER A 456 15.07 -15.00 21.03
CA SER A 456 14.13 -15.53 20.03
C SER A 456 13.56 -16.89 20.45
N ASP A 457 13.94 -17.41 21.63
CA ASP A 457 13.41 -18.66 22.16
C ASP A 457 12.16 -18.41 23.01
N ALA A 458 10.99 -18.64 22.40
CA ALA A 458 9.70 -18.48 23.06
C ALA A 458 9.56 -19.36 24.31
N ASN A 459 10.21 -20.52 24.39
CA ASN A 459 10.05 -21.44 25.52
C ASN A 459 10.75 -20.91 26.78
N SER A 460 11.97 -20.40 26.66
CA SER A 460 12.67 -19.77 27.81
C SER A 460 11.96 -18.51 28.29
N LEU A 461 11.47 -17.67 27.38
CA LEU A 461 10.69 -16.48 27.73
C LEU A 461 9.40 -16.84 28.47
N LYS A 462 8.62 -17.81 27.97
CA LYS A 462 7.38 -18.26 28.62
C LYS A 462 7.65 -18.91 29.98
N ALA A 463 8.74 -19.65 30.13
CA ALA A 463 9.15 -20.21 31.43
C ALA A 463 9.46 -19.12 32.46
N THR A 464 10.10 -18.02 32.06
CA THR A 464 10.30 -16.85 32.93
C THR A 464 8.96 -16.22 33.32
N VAL A 465 8.02 -16.05 32.38
CA VAL A 465 6.66 -15.55 32.67
C VAL A 465 5.94 -16.44 33.69
N ASP A 466 6.04 -17.76 33.55
CA ASP A 466 5.42 -18.71 34.47
C ASP A 466 5.93 -18.58 35.91
N SER A 467 7.20 -18.18 36.08
CA SER A 467 7.84 -17.99 37.39
C SER A 467 7.38 -16.74 38.16
N TRP A 468 6.68 -15.80 37.50
CA TRP A 468 6.33 -14.52 38.13
C TRP A 468 5.43 -14.67 39.35
N SER A 469 5.72 -13.87 40.38
CA SER A 469 4.94 -13.77 41.61
C SER A 469 4.83 -12.31 42.02
N ALA A 470 3.70 -11.95 42.63
CA ALA A 470 3.33 -10.57 42.91
C ALA A 470 3.59 -10.19 44.39
N ASN A 471 4.51 -9.26 44.62
CA ASN A 471 4.86 -8.73 45.95
C ASN A 471 5.60 -7.39 45.86
N GLY A 472 5.49 -6.54 46.88
CA GLY A 472 6.25 -5.30 47.01
C GLY A 472 5.51 -4.05 46.53
N MET A 473 6.25 -2.95 46.42
CA MET A 473 5.76 -1.64 45.94
C MET A 473 5.85 -1.56 44.40
N THR A 474 5.52 -0.42 43.79
CA THR A 474 5.41 -0.25 42.31
C THR A 474 6.42 0.79 41.83
N CYS A 475 7.51 0.34 41.19
CA CYS A 475 8.56 1.18 40.60
C CYS A 475 8.56 1.09 39.06
N ILE A 476 7.62 1.78 38.40
CA ILE A 476 7.50 1.77 36.93
C ILE A 476 8.79 2.24 36.24
N CYS A 477 9.41 3.30 36.76
CA CYS A 477 10.68 3.83 36.25
C CYS A 477 11.84 2.81 36.37
N CYS A 478 11.85 1.94 37.39
CA CYS A 478 12.86 0.88 37.52
C CYS A 478 12.76 -0.12 36.36
N GLY A 479 11.51 -0.49 36.00
CA GLY A 479 11.23 -1.37 34.87
C GLY A 479 11.67 -0.78 33.54
N ILE A 480 11.29 0.48 33.26
CA ILE A 480 11.65 1.17 32.01
C ILE A 480 13.17 1.31 31.88
N ASN A 481 13.86 1.84 32.90
CA ASN A 481 15.30 2.03 32.86
C ASN A 481 16.07 0.72 32.63
N SER A 482 15.64 -0.36 33.30
CA SER A 482 16.28 -1.67 33.12
C SER A 482 16.10 -2.23 31.71
N ALA A 483 14.95 -2.00 31.07
CA ALA A 483 14.73 -2.41 29.69
C ALA A 483 15.64 -1.60 28.73
N VAL A 484 15.79 -0.30 28.94
CA VAL A 484 16.70 0.57 28.16
C VAL A 484 18.15 0.08 28.25
N ASP A 485 18.64 -0.22 29.45
CA ASP A 485 20.04 -0.66 29.64
C ASP A 485 20.31 -2.03 28.97
N LYS A 486 19.32 -2.94 29.01
CA LYS A 486 19.42 -4.26 28.35
C LYS A 486 19.27 -4.19 26.82
N ILE A 487 18.54 -3.21 26.28
CA ILE A 487 18.42 -3.00 24.82
C ILE A 487 19.70 -2.38 24.23
N THR A 488 20.34 -1.45 24.94
CA THR A 488 21.43 -0.62 24.41
C THR A 488 22.81 -1.28 24.43
N SER A 489 23.03 -2.27 25.30
CA SER A 489 24.32 -2.96 25.47
C SER A 489 24.70 -3.95 24.35
N ALA A 490 23.86 -4.14 23.33
CA ALA A 490 24.02 -5.20 22.31
C ALA A 490 24.67 -4.78 20.97
N THR A 491 25.24 -3.57 20.81
CA THR A 491 25.48 -2.94 19.47
C THR A 491 26.87 -2.30 19.17
N SER A 492 28.05 -2.87 19.48
CA SER A 492 29.34 -2.24 19.04
C SER A 492 30.55 -3.15 18.72
N THR A 493 31.12 -3.08 17.50
CA THR A 493 32.54 -3.42 17.13
C THR A 493 33.03 -2.83 15.75
N GLY A 494 34.15 -2.06 15.71
CA GLY A 494 35.27 -2.15 14.71
C GLY A 494 35.66 -0.98 13.73
N SER A 495 36.92 -0.47 13.71
CA SER A 495 37.64 0.20 12.56
C SER A 495 39.18 0.42 12.76
N LEU A 496 39.97 0.47 11.65
CA LEU A 496 41.43 0.28 11.45
C LEU A 496 42.28 1.57 11.12
N ALA A 497 42.11 2.70 11.81
CA ALA A 497 42.84 3.97 11.52
C ALA A 497 44.07 4.26 12.42
N GLY A 498 44.71 3.24 12.99
CA GLY A 498 45.59 3.41 14.16
C GLY A 498 46.96 4.08 13.97
N ASN A 499 47.66 3.88 12.83
CA ASN A 499 49.14 3.88 12.81
C ASN A 499 49.82 4.87 11.83
N LEU A 500 49.18 5.98 11.46
CA LEU A 500 49.80 7.08 10.65
C LEU A 500 49.93 8.33 11.52
N MET A 501 51.12 8.95 11.54
CA MET A 501 51.44 10.04 12.48
C MET A 501 51.32 11.43 11.87
N THR A 502 51.77 11.59 10.63
CA THR A 502 51.54 12.83 9.86
C THR A 502 51.63 12.58 8.36
N TYR A 503 50.84 13.33 7.59
CA TYR A 503 50.81 13.26 6.13
C TYR A 503 50.53 14.64 5.51
N TYR A 504 51.49 15.18 4.75
CA TYR A 504 51.36 16.43 3.99
C TYR A 504 51.53 16.17 2.49
N PRO A 505 50.44 16.20 1.71
CA PRO A 505 50.50 16.00 0.26
C PRO A 505 50.88 17.26 -0.53
N PHE A 506 50.75 18.47 0.06
CA PHE A 506 50.98 19.77 -0.61
C PHE A 506 50.08 20.12 -1.81
N GLU A 507 48.86 19.59 -1.81
CA GLU A 507 47.78 19.95 -2.75
C GLU A 507 47.09 21.27 -2.36
N ASP A 508 47.77 22.40 -2.63
CA ASP A 508 47.33 23.78 -2.30
C ASP A 508 47.19 24.09 -0.79
N SER A 509 47.57 23.15 0.07
CA SER A 509 47.47 23.26 1.53
C SER A 509 48.72 22.69 2.22
N VAL A 510 48.91 23.06 3.48
CA VAL A 510 49.91 22.47 4.40
C VAL A 510 49.24 21.80 5.60
N GLU A 511 47.98 21.39 5.45
CA GLU A 511 47.22 20.62 6.44
C GLU A 511 47.71 19.17 6.54
N ASP A 512 47.60 18.61 7.75
CA ASP A 512 47.93 17.22 8.07
C ASP A 512 46.73 16.31 7.85
N LEU A 513 46.81 15.45 6.84
CA LEU A 513 45.74 14.51 6.46
C LEU A 513 45.85 13.15 7.16
N SER A 514 46.71 13.00 8.17
CA SER A 514 46.85 11.75 8.93
C SER A 514 45.68 11.45 9.88
N GLY A 515 44.78 12.42 10.10
CA GLY A 515 43.75 12.36 11.14
C GLY A 515 44.25 12.77 12.53
N LYS A 516 45.52 13.18 12.67
CA LYS A 516 46.12 13.66 13.93
C LYS A 516 46.17 15.19 14.06
N GLN A 517 45.74 15.93 13.03
CA GLN A 517 45.62 17.40 13.02
C GLN A 517 46.93 18.16 13.31
N ASN A 518 48.09 17.62 12.92
CA ASN A 518 49.40 18.27 13.08
C ASN A 518 49.70 19.33 12.00
N ASN A 519 48.74 20.18 11.63
CA ASN A 519 48.88 21.12 10.52
C ASN A 519 50.18 21.96 10.57
N ALA A 520 50.82 22.15 9.42
CA ALA A 520 52.07 22.90 9.30
C ALA A 520 51.84 24.40 9.03
N THR A 521 52.84 25.22 9.33
CA THR A 521 52.86 26.66 9.06
C THR A 521 53.94 26.98 8.05
N ILE A 522 53.62 27.84 7.08
CA ILE A 522 54.55 28.29 6.04
C ILE A 522 55.39 29.48 6.55
N HIS A 523 56.70 29.42 6.33
CA HIS A 523 57.63 30.52 6.54
C HIS A 523 58.28 30.92 5.22
N GLY A 524 58.35 32.23 4.95
CA GLY A 524 58.80 32.76 3.67
C GLY A 524 57.65 32.92 2.67
N SER A 525 57.90 32.63 1.39
CA SER A 525 56.86 32.68 0.34
C SER A 525 57.03 31.55 -0.70
N PRO A 526 57.06 30.28 -0.26
CA PRO A 526 57.08 29.16 -1.18
C PRO A 526 55.81 29.12 -2.03
N THR A 527 55.92 28.63 -3.27
CA THR A 527 54.80 28.55 -4.21
C THR A 527 54.44 27.11 -4.53
N TYR A 528 53.15 26.82 -4.68
CA TYR A 528 52.69 25.54 -5.21
C TYR A 528 53.02 25.44 -6.70
N GLN A 529 53.57 24.30 -7.10
CA GLN A 529 54.01 23.99 -8.46
C GLN A 529 53.67 22.54 -8.79
N THR A 530 53.66 22.16 -10.07
CA THR A 530 53.50 20.75 -10.44
C THR A 530 54.52 19.86 -9.71
N GLY A 531 53.96 18.89 -8.97
CA GLY A 531 54.64 17.95 -8.09
C GLY A 531 55.19 16.71 -8.78
N SER A 532 55.67 15.77 -7.96
CA SER A 532 55.81 14.36 -8.33
C SER A 532 54.43 13.72 -8.43
N PHE A 533 53.54 14.22 -7.59
CA PHE A 533 52.16 13.85 -7.35
C PHE A 533 51.43 15.20 -7.21
N GLY A 534 50.61 15.57 -8.20
CA GLY A 534 49.80 16.80 -8.22
C GLY A 534 50.58 18.07 -8.06
N LYS A 535 50.49 18.67 -6.87
CA LYS A 535 51.21 19.89 -6.51
C LYS A 535 52.22 19.61 -5.41
N SER A 536 53.39 20.21 -5.61
CA SER A 536 54.49 20.24 -4.64
C SER A 536 54.73 21.66 -4.17
N LEU A 537 55.44 21.80 -3.06
CA LEU A 537 55.86 23.09 -2.55
C LEU A 537 57.27 23.42 -3.06
N GLU A 538 57.45 24.58 -3.71
CA GLU A 538 58.73 25.06 -4.24
C GLU A 538 59.39 26.04 -3.26
N PHE A 539 60.61 25.70 -2.83
CA PHE A 539 61.43 26.44 -1.87
C PHE A 539 62.54 27.23 -2.58
N ASN A 540 62.83 28.43 -2.10
CA ASN A 540 63.78 29.33 -2.75
C ASN A 540 65.27 29.12 -2.38
N GLY A 541 65.60 28.23 -1.43
CA GLY A 541 66.98 28.00 -0.99
C GLY A 541 67.59 29.08 -0.08
N ALA A 542 66.79 30.03 0.42
CA ALA A 542 67.27 31.13 1.24
C ALA A 542 66.41 31.41 2.48
N THR A 543 65.08 31.43 2.36
CA THR A 543 64.16 31.81 3.45
C THR A 543 63.01 30.84 3.64
N ASP A 544 62.67 30.08 2.60
CA ASP A 544 61.44 29.31 2.58
C ASP A 544 61.59 27.99 3.33
N TYR A 545 60.65 27.70 4.22
CA TYR A 545 60.51 26.39 4.88
C TYR A 545 59.09 26.24 5.43
N ILE A 546 58.72 25.03 5.82
CA ILE A 546 57.50 24.78 6.60
C ILE A 546 57.87 24.21 7.95
N GLU A 547 57.10 24.57 8.97
CA GLU A 547 57.23 24.06 10.34
C GLU A 547 55.95 23.36 10.76
N ALA A 548 56.08 22.09 11.14
CA ALA A 548 54.99 21.23 11.53
C ALA A 548 55.09 20.84 13.00
N GLY A 549 53.95 20.47 13.58
CA GLY A 549 53.80 20.14 14.99
C GLY A 549 54.69 18.98 15.48
N ARG A 550 54.54 18.68 16.77
CA ARG A 550 55.36 17.66 17.44
C ARG A 550 54.93 16.26 17.01
N ILE A 551 55.84 15.54 16.38
CA ILE A 551 55.76 14.07 16.26
C ILE A 551 56.16 13.46 17.61
N GLU A 552 55.23 12.74 18.24
CA GLU A 552 55.41 12.01 19.50
C GLU A 552 55.27 10.50 19.24
N ASN A 553 55.75 9.66 20.16
CA ASN A 553 55.60 8.19 20.14
C ASN A 553 56.26 7.43 18.99
N VAL A 554 57.04 8.09 18.12
CA VAL A 554 57.90 7.42 17.13
C VAL A 554 59.27 7.16 17.76
N THR A 555 59.40 6.02 18.44
CA THR A 555 60.58 5.66 19.24
C THR A 555 61.37 4.54 18.57
N THR A 556 61.25 3.30 19.05
CA THR A 556 62.08 2.14 18.65
C THR A 556 61.92 1.73 17.18
N ASN A 557 60.79 2.06 16.57
CA ASN A 557 60.51 1.84 15.16
C ASN A 557 59.91 3.11 14.54
N GLY A 558 60.13 3.30 13.25
CA GLY A 558 59.51 4.40 12.51
C GLY A 558 59.97 4.51 11.07
N THR A 559 59.29 5.36 10.31
CA THR A 559 59.62 5.66 8.92
C THR A 559 59.36 7.12 8.59
N ILE A 560 60.31 7.77 7.88
CA ILE A 560 60.12 9.07 7.22
C ILE A 560 60.28 8.86 5.71
N ALA A 561 59.31 9.30 4.92
CA ALA A 561 59.35 9.19 3.45
C ALA A 561 58.81 10.46 2.78
N PHE A 562 59.45 10.90 1.70
CA PHE A 562 59.00 12.05 0.89
C PHE A 562 59.71 12.08 -0.48
N TRP A 563 59.15 12.87 -1.39
CA TRP A 563 59.74 13.19 -2.68
C TRP A 563 60.47 14.53 -2.64
N PHE A 564 61.59 14.63 -3.35
CA PHE A 564 62.29 15.90 -3.53
C PHE A 564 62.83 16.06 -4.95
N ARG A 565 62.88 17.31 -5.41
CA ARG A 565 63.39 17.71 -6.73
C ARG A 565 64.30 18.91 -6.58
N PRO A 566 65.63 18.72 -6.61
CA PRO A 566 66.58 19.83 -6.60
C PRO A 566 66.33 20.76 -7.78
N ARG A 567 66.35 22.07 -7.58
CA ARG A 567 66.25 23.04 -8.68
C ARG A 567 67.46 22.94 -9.59
N ASN A 568 68.63 22.90 -8.97
CA ASN A 568 69.92 22.82 -9.62
C ASN A 568 70.59 21.47 -9.34
N LYS A 569 71.55 21.10 -10.20
CA LYS A 569 72.36 19.89 -9.99
C LYS A 569 73.12 19.98 -8.66
N PHE A 570 73.00 18.96 -7.81
CA PHE A 570 73.73 18.83 -6.56
C PHE A 570 74.67 17.61 -6.61
N ASP A 571 75.98 17.86 -6.52
CA ASP A 571 77.03 16.84 -6.42
C ASP A 571 78.17 17.27 -5.49
N LYS A 572 79.27 16.50 -5.47
CA LYS A 572 80.50 16.80 -4.69
C LYS A 572 81.12 18.20 -4.89
N LYS A 573 80.73 18.96 -5.92
CA LYS A 573 81.21 20.34 -6.17
C LYS A 573 80.28 21.42 -5.61
N SER A 574 79.13 21.03 -5.05
CA SER A 574 78.12 21.97 -4.54
C SER A 574 78.60 22.61 -3.24
N ASN A 575 78.47 23.93 -3.17
CA ASN A 575 78.74 24.70 -1.95
C ASN A 575 77.48 24.73 -1.10
N ASN A 576 77.67 24.75 0.22
CA ASN A 576 76.62 24.81 1.24
C ASN A 576 75.70 23.56 1.28
N PRO A 577 75.48 22.98 2.46
CA PRO A 577 74.46 21.94 2.61
C PRO A 577 73.07 22.49 2.36
N GLN A 578 72.13 21.63 1.97
CA GLN A 578 70.71 21.98 1.82
C GLN A 578 69.85 21.03 2.67
N GLY A 579 68.97 21.59 3.50
CA GLY A 579 68.20 20.82 4.46
C GLY A 579 66.84 20.37 3.93
N LEU A 580 66.61 19.06 3.87
CA LEU A 580 65.34 18.49 3.40
C LEU A 580 64.35 18.36 4.55
N TRP A 581 64.80 17.83 5.67
CA TRP A 581 64.01 17.68 6.90
C TRP A 581 64.88 17.86 8.14
N SER A 582 64.32 18.37 9.23
CA SER A 582 64.96 18.31 10.54
C SER A 582 63.98 18.36 11.71
N LYS A 583 64.42 17.89 12.87
CA LYS A 583 63.79 18.11 14.17
C LYS A 583 64.89 18.45 15.17
N TYR A 584 64.77 19.58 15.85
CA TYR A 584 65.84 20.11 16.70
C TYR A 584 65.28 20.52 18.07
N GLU A 585 65.78 19.91 19.15
CA GLU A 585 65.55 20.36 20.52
C GLU A 585 66.80 21.04 21.08
N ASN A 586 67.97 20.38 20.95
CA ASN A 586 69.27 20.89 21.38
C ASN A 586 70.40 20.04 20.76
N ASN A 587 71.66 20.37 21.09
CA ASN A 587 72.84 19.70 20.54
C ASN A 587 72.94 18.20 20.87
N SER A 588 72.26 17.72 21.91
CA SER A 588 72.22 16.29 22.29
C SER A 588 70.92 15.59 21.87
N LYS A 589 70.00 16.31 21.22
CA LYS A 589 68.71 15.83 20.70
C LYS A 589 68.35 16.55 19.40
N ASN A 590 68.83 16.01 18.28
CA ASN A 590 68.55 16.53 16.95
C ASN A 590 68.53 15.41 15.91
N ALA A 591 67.68 15.55 14.90
CA ALA A 591 67.66 14.69 13.74
C ALA A 591 67.55 15.52 12.47
N PHE A 592 68.24 15.11 11.40
CA PHE A 592 68.13 15.78 10.11
C PHE A 592 68.36 14.85 8.93
N ILE A 593 67.79 15.23 7.78
CA ILE A 593 68.04 14.69 6.45
C ILE A 593 68.47 15.87 5.58
N SER A 594 69.69 15.83 5.02
CA SER A 594 70.21 16.95 4.23
C SER A 594 71.10 16.49 3.07
N LEU A 595 71.18 17.31 2.03
CA LEU A 595 72.17 17.18 0.97
C LEU A 595 73.52 17.72 1.48
N LYS A 596 74.55 16.87 1.44
CA LYS A 596 75.87 17.18 1.99
C LYS A 596 76.71 18.03 1.02
N GLY A 597 76.70 19.34 1.25
CA GLY A 597 77.50 20.32 0.53
C GLY A 597 78.85 20.60 1.17
N LYS A 598 79.71 21.38 0.48
CA LYS A 598 81.07 21.68 0.97
C LYS A 598 81.00 22.59 2.19
N ASN A 599 81.63 22.19 3.28
CA ASN A 599 81.79 23.03 4.47
C ASN A 599 82.88 24.09 4.21
N LEU A 600 82.50 25.37 4.20
CA LEU A 600 83.41 26.49 3.94
C LEU A 600 84.35 26.79 5.13
N ASN A 601 84.06 26.29 6.34
CA ASN A 601 84.81 26.56 7.57
C ASN A 601 85.81 25.45 7.95
N THR A 602 85.49 24.17 7.69
CA THR A 602 86.35 23.02 8.08
C THR A 602 87.10 22.37 6.92
N GLY A 603 86.77 22.70 5.67
CA GLY A 603 87.41 22.10 4.49
C GLY A 603 87.14 20.60 4.29
N SER A 604 86.25 20.00 5.07
CA SER A 604 85.82 18.62 4.91
C SER A 604 85.09 18.41 3.57
N GLY A 605 85.48 17.37 2.84
CA GLY A 605 85.06 17.13 1.47
C GLY A 605 83.56 16.84 1.36
N SER A 606 82.86 17.64 0.57
CA SER A 606 81.54 17.29 0.05
C SER A 606 81.63 16.07 -0.83
N ASP A 607 80.82 15.05 -0.56
CA ASP A 607 80.64 13.90 -1.44
C ASP A 607 79.39 14.05 -2.32
N GLY A 608 78.42 14.91 -1.95
CA GLY A 608 77.16 15.09 -2.67
C GLY A 608 76.08 14.06 -2.31
N SER A 609 76.31 13.24 -1.27
CA SER A 609 75.32 12.29 -0.74
C SER A 609 74.20 12.99 0.03
N ILE A 610 73.08 12.28 0.24
CA ILE A 610 72.14 12.62 1.30
C ILE A 610 72.69 12.03 2.59
N GLN A 611 72.83 12.87 3.62
CA GLN A 611 73.22 12.48 4.97
C GLN A 611 72.01 12.51 5.90
N VAL A 612 71.94 11.51 6.76
CA VAL A 612 70.92 11.38 7.80
C VAL A 612 71.63 11.21 9.13
N LYS A 613 71.20 12.00 10.11
CA LYS A 613 71.69 11.97 11.48
C LYS A 613 70.52 11.83 12.44
N PHE A 614 70.67 10.98 13.44
CA PHE A 614 69.86 10.96 14.64
C PHE A 614 70.78 11.08 15.86
N GLU A 615 70.64 12.14 16.64
CA GLU A 615 71.34 12.41 17.89
C GLU A 615 70.35 12.28 19.05
N ASN A 616 70.61 11.34 19.95
CA ASN A 616 69.82 11.09 21.16
C ASN A 616 70.73 11.11 22.40
N VAL A 617 70.12 11.20 23.59
CA VAL A 617 70.83 11.17 24.90
C VAL A 617 71.70 9.90 25.10
N GLY A 618 71.47 8.85 24.30
CA GLY A 618 72.20 7.56 24.35
C GLY A 618 73.20 7.31 23.20
N GLY A 619 73.39 8.24 22.26
CA GLY A 619 74.37 8.10 21.16
C GLY A 619 73.90 8.66 19.82
N THR A 620 74.82 8.71 18.86
CA THR A 620 74.59 9.25 17.51
C THR A 620 74.55 8.13 16.45
N THR A 621 73.53 8.14 15.60
CA THR A 621 73.48 7.31 14.39
C THR A 621 73.66 8.19 13.15
N TYR A 622 74.58 7.78 12.28
CA TYR A 622 74.84 8.43 10.99
C TYR A 622 74.71 7.42 9.84
N ILE A 623 74.01 7.80 8.79
CA ILE A 623 73.89 7.03 7.54
C ILE A 623 73.87 7.99 6.34
N HIS A 624 74.39 7.54 5.20
CA HIS A 624 74.39 8.31 3.96
C HIS A 624 74.07 7.43 2.76
N THR A 625 73.55 8.04 1.68
CA THR A 625 73.32 7.34 0.41
C THR A 625 74.64 7.01 -0.30
N ASN A 626 74.66 5.91 -1.07
CA ASN A 626 75.76 5.64 -2.00
C ASN A 626 75.66 6.53 -3.24
N LYS A 627 74.42 6.84 -3.67
CA LYS A 627 74.15 7.89 -4.65
C LYS A 627 74.63 9.25 -4.15
N ASN A 628 75.42 9.94 -4.96
CA ASN A 628 76.12 11.17 -4.59
C ASN A 628 76.03 12.28 -5.65
N LYS A 629 75.06 12.14 -6.56
CA LYS A 629 74.77 13.07 -7.64
C LYS A 629 73.26 13.10 -7.88
N TRP A 630 72.72 14.32 -7.84
CA TRP A 630 71.30 14.60 -8.00
C TRP A 630 71.15 15.63 -9.13
N ASN A 631 70.52 15.24 -10.23
CA ASN A 631 70.35 16.14 -11.35
C ASN A 631 69.21 17.12 -11.05
N GLY A 632 69.45 18.40 -11.32
CA GLY A 632 68.41 19.42 -11.20
C GLY A 632 67.24 19.09 -12.12
N GLY A 633 66.02 19.27 -11.62
CA GLY A 633 64.80 19.03 -12.37
C GLY A 633 64.32 17.58 -12.40
N ASN A 634 65.03 16.63 -11.79
CA ASN A 634 64.54 15.26 -11.60
C ASN A 634 63.92 15.09 -10.20
N TRP A 635 62.80 14.38 -10.14
CA TRP A 635 62.23 13.89 -8.89
C TRP A 635 63.00 12.68 -8.39
N TYR A 636 63.15 12.59 -7.07
CA TYR A 636 63.75 11.48 -6.35
C TYR A 636 62.91 11.19 -5.11
N HIS A 637 62.67 9.92 -4.82
CA HIS A 637 62.02 9.49 -3.58
C HIS A 637 63.09 9.10 -2.55
N ILE A 638 62.95 9.56 -1.32
CA ILE A 638 63.82 9.19 -0.20
C ILE A 638 62.96 8.63 0.93
N ALA A 639 63.37 7.48 1.47
CA ALA A 639 62.78 6.94 2.68
C ALA A 639 63.85 6.48 3.67
N VAL A 640 63.65 6.80 4.95
CA VAL A 640 64.48 6.37 6.06
C VAL A 640 63.62 5.56 7.00
N THR A 641 63.95 4.29 7.18
CA THR A 641 63.25 3.40 8.12
C THR A 641 64.18 3.02 9.27
N TRP A 642 63.62 2.79 10.45
CA TRP A 642 64.35 2.19 11.56
C TRP A 642 63.48 1.22 12.32
N GLY A 643 64.13 0.16 12.80
CA GLY A 643 63.51 -0.93 13.54
C GLY A 643 64.52 -2.05 13.74
N GLY A 644 64.30 -2.84 14.79
CA GLY A 644 65.17 -4.00 15.10
C GLY A 644 66.65 -3.65 15.33
N GLY A 645 66.98 -2.42 15.74
CA GLY A 645 68.36 -1.96 15.96
C GLY A 645 69.11 -1.53 14.70
N THR A 646 68.42 -1.36 13.58
CA THR A 646 68.99 -0.91 12.32
C THR A 646 68.28 0.34 11.78
N VAL A 647 69.02 1.15 11.03
CA VAL A 647 68.52 2.27 10.24
C VAL A 647 68.84 2.00 8.78
N LYS A 648 67.86 2.15 7.90
CA LYS A 648 67.98 1.89 6.46
C LYS A 648 67.59 3.13 5.68
N ILE A 649 68.28 3.38 4.58
CA ILE A 649 67.97 4.47 3.64
C ILE A 649 67.67 3.89 2.27
N TYR A 650 66.57 4.33 1.68
CA TYR A 650 66.07 3.90 0.38
C TYR A 650 66.00 5.10 -0.56
N VAL A 651 66.42 4.91 -1.80
CA VAL A 651 66.27 5.91 -2.87
C VAL A 651 65.47 5.27 -4.00
N ASP A 652 64.46 5.98 -4.48
CA ASP A 652 63.60 5.54 -5.60
C ASP A 652 63.05 4.11 -5.36
N GLY A 653 62.69 3.81 -4.11
CA GLY A 653 62.09 2.53 -3.69
C GLY A 653 63.09 1.41 -3.42
N THR A 654 64.38 1.64 -3.71
CA THR A 654 65.44 0.64 -3.59
C THR A 654 66.31 0.90 -2.36
N LEU A 655 66.66 -0.15 -1.62
CA LEU A 655 67.54 -0.04 -0.45
C LEU A 655 68.94 0.38 -0.89
N GLU A 656 69.43 1.51 -0.39
CA GLU A 656 70.74 2.05 -0.73
C GLU A 656 71.80 1.72 0.32
N ASN A 657 71.47 1.85 1.62
CA ASN A 657 72.43 1.64 2.70
C ASN A 657 71.74 1.24 4.02
N THR A 658 72.52 0.64 4.93
CA THR A 658 72.08 0.21 6.27
C THR A 658 73.15 0.55 7.31
N ALA A 659 72.73 1.05 8.46
CA ALA A 659 73.57 1.32 9.63
C ALA A 659 72.97 0.73 10.90
N SER A 660 73.78 0.53 11.94
CA SER A 660 73.30 0.16 13.27
C SER A 660 72.80 1.41 14.02
N GLY A 661 71.64 1.32 14.64
CA GLY A 661 71.07 2.42 15.41
C GLY A 661 69.64 2.18 15.88
N SER A 662 69.24 2.92 16.91
CA SER A 662 67.87 2.96 17.42
C SER A 662 67.47 4.41 17.62
N PRO A 663 67.10 5.11 16.53
CA PRO A 663 66.60 6.47 16.58
C PRO A 663 65.42 6.62 17.55
N ASP A 664 65.19 7.85 18.01
CA ASP A 664 64.08 8.21 18.87
C ASP A 664 63.67 9.64 18.48
N LEU A 665 62.45 9.79 17.97
CA LEU A 665 61.92 11.09 17.57
C LEU A 665 61.04 11.71 18.65
N ASN A 666 60.95 11.15 19.85
CA ASN A 666 60.21 11.71 20.97
C ASN A 666 60.96 12.88 21.65
N MET A 667 61.25 13.93 20.87
CA MET A 667 61.92 15.16 21.31
C MET A 667 61.00 16.38 21.17
N GLN A 668 61.21 17.38 22.03
CA GLN A 668 60.30 18.52 22.24
C GLN A 668 60.28 19.54 21.08
N GLY A 669 61.27 19.50 20.17
CA GLY A 669 61.35 20.40 19.03
C GLY A 669 60.27 20.14 17.98
N ASN A 670 59.81 21.19 17.29
CA ASN A 670 59.01 21.04 16.07
C ASN A 670 59.89 20.45 14.95
N HIS A 671 59.25 19.90 13.93
CA HIS A 671 59.97 19.41 12.77
C HIS A 671 59.74 20.33 11.56
N THR A 672 60.73 20.44 10.69
CA THR A 672 60.73 21.37 9.56
C THR A 672 61.02 20.63 8.26
N PHE A 673 60.44 21.11 7.16
CA PHE A 673 60.80 20.71 5.80
C PHE A 673 61.29 21.91 4.99
N GLY A 674 62.26 21.68 4.11
CA GLY A 674 62.93 22.74 3.35
C GLY A 674 63.98 23.53 4.14
N LYS A 675 64.21 23.16 5.41
CA LYS A 675 65.26 23.67 6.28
C LYS A 675 65.80 22.58 7.20
N SER A 676 67.11 22.58 7.40
CA SER A 676 67.79 21.83 8.47
C SER A 676 68.58 22.77 9.39
N VAL A 677 68.42 22.58 10.69
CA VAL A 677 69.22 23.25 11.73
C VAL A 677 70.47 22.39 12.01
N PHE A 678 71.65 22.98 11.85
CA PHE A 678 72.93 22.33 12.15
C PHE A 678 73.48 22.78 13.50
N ASP A 679 74.26 21.91 14.15
CA ASP A 679 75.04 22.33 15.32
C ASP A 679 76.07 23.38 14.90
N SER A 680 76.17 24.43 15.72
CA SER A 680 77.06 25.58 15.62
C SER A 680 78.56 25.26 15.43
N ALA A 681 78.99 24.02 15.64
CA ALA A 681 80.37 23.58 15.43
C ALA A 681 80.70 23.28 13.94
N ASP A 682 79.71 22.91 13.12
CA ASP A 682 79.94 22.48 11.75
C ASP A 682 79.47 23.50 10.71
N PHE A 683 78.42 24.29 10.97
CA PHE A 683 77.89 25.26 9.99
C PHE A 683 77.35 26.53 10.68
N SER A 684 77.56 27.71 10.08
CA SER A 684 77.29 29.01 10.72
C SER A 684 75.87 29.56 10.53
N SER A 685 74.98 28.84 9.83
CA SER A 685 73.59 29.23 9.58
C SER A 685 72.71 28.03 9.20
N ASP A 686 71.40 28.19 9.33
CA ASP A 686 70.40 27.24 8.83
C ASP A 686 70.61 26.95 7.33
N ALA A 687 70.39 25.70 6.92
CA ALA A 687 70.47 25.30 5.52
C ALA A 687 69.10 25.13 4.90
N TYR A 688 68.79 26.02 3.96
CA TYR A 688 67.55 26.04 3.21
C TYR A 688 67.68 25.22 1.92
N PHE A 689 66.59 24.56 1.52
CA PHE A 689 66.55 23.75 0.31
C PHE A 689 66.17 24.58 -0.92
N ASP A 690 66.93 24.40 -1.99
CA ASP A 690 66.70 25.01 -3.31
C ASP A 690 66.07 23.97 -4.25
N GLY A 691 64.74 23.85 -4.20
CA GLY A 691 64.04 22.80 -4.94
C GLY A 691 62.59 22.64 -4.53
N ARG A 692 61.99 21.49 -4.84
CA ARG A 692 60.61 21.15 -4.50
C ARG A 692 60.56 19.93 -3.59
N ILE A 693 59.67 19.93 -2.60
CA ILE A 693 59.37 18.77 -1.75
C ILE A 693 57.90 18.42 -1.92
N ASP A 694 57.62 17.13 -1.91
CA ASP A 694 56.30 16.57 -2.17
C ASP A 694 56.03 15.34 -1.30
N ASP A 695 54.76 15.09 -1.01
CA ASP A 695 54.25 13.83 -0.47
C ASP A 695 54.93 13.30 0.82
N VAL A 696 54.89 14.11 1.88
CA VAL A 696 55.62 13.89 3.13
C VAL A 696 54.84 12.99 4.10
N ARG A 697 55.47 11.92 4.59
CA ARG A 697 54.86 10.97 5.55
C ARG A 697 55.77 10.59 6.71
N VAL A 698 55.18 10.43 7.90
CA VAL A 698 55.82 9.80 9.06
C VAL A 698 54.93 8.73 9.67
N TYR A 699 55.51 7.56 9.93
CA TYR A 699 54.87 6.39 10.53
C TYR A 699 55.54 6.03 11.86
N ASP A 700 54.75 5.49 12.80
CA ASP A 700 55.23 4.95 14.09
C ASP A 700 55.74 3.50 13.98
N TYR A 701 55.92 2.98 12.76
CA TYR A 701 56.44 1.65 12.51
C TYR A 701 57.42 1.61 11.32
N GLU A 702 58.22 0.54 11.25
CA GLU A 702 59.16 0.28 10.16
C GLU A 702 58.38 -0.23 8.93
N LEU A 703 58.29 0.57 7.86
CA LEU A 703 57.71 0.11 6.60
C LEU A 703 58.58 -0.98 5.97
N SER A 704 57.93 -2.00 5.43
CA SER A 704 58.58 -3.08 4.69
C SER A 704 59.14 -2.60 3.34
N PRO A 705 60.13 -3.29 2.75
CA PRO A 705 60.69 -2.91 1.45
C PRO A 705 59.64 -2.80 0.33
N SER A 706 58.59 -3.62 0.33
CA SER A 706 57.50 -3.53 -0.65
C SER A 706 56.62 -2.30 -0.44
N GLN A 707 56.35 -1.92 0.81
CA GLN A 707 55.64 -0.68 1.13
C GLN A 707 56.46 0.55 0.70
N ILE A 708 57.79 0.52 0.91
CA ILE A 708 58.69 1.59 0.44
C ILE A 708 58.76 1.66 -1.09
N ALA A 709 58.79 0.51 -1.77
CA ALA A 709 58.72 0.47 -3.22
C ALA A 709 57.40 1.06 -3.74
N GLY A 710 56.28 0.77 -3.07
CA GLY A 710 54.98 1.36 -3.40
C GLY A 710 54.92 2.89 -3.20
N LEU A 711 55.62 3.44 -2.21
CA LEU A 711 55.73 4.90 -2.04
C LEU A 711 56.61 5.58 -3.12
N ALA A 712 57.39 4.80 -3.88
CA ALA A 712 58.41 5.28 -4.80
C ALA A 712 58.13 5.03 -6.29
N ASP A 713 57.03 4.35 -6.63
CA ASP A 713 56.66 4.04 -8.02
C ASP A 713 56.02 5.27 -8.70
N MET A 714 56.43 5.55 -9.94
CA MET A 714 56.00 6.69 -10.78
C MET A 714 55.14 6.27 -11.98
N THR A 715 54.58 5.05 -11.96
CA THR A 715 53.49 4.68 -12.87
C THR A 715 52.21 5.42 -12.47
N PRO A 716 51.39 5.97 -13.41
CA PRO A 716 50.13 6.62 -13.06
C PRO A 716 49.31 5.62 -12.26
N THR A 717 49.20 5.91 -10.97
CA THR A 717 48.67 4.98 -10.00
C THR A 717 47.29 5.49 -9.71
N CYS A 718 46.33 4.92 -10.43
CA CYS A 718 44.97 5.32 -10.24
C CYS A 718 44.55 5.20 -8.78
N GLN A 719 43.89 6.23 -8.26
CA GLN A 719 43.53 6.43 -6.85
C GLN A 719 44.66 7.01 -5.98
N ASN A 720 45.53 7.87 -6.51
CA ASN A 720 46.62 8.52 -5.75
C ASN A 720 46.34 9.97 -5.27
N SER A 721 45.15 10.50 -5.55
CA SER A 721 44.60 11.87 -5.41
C SER A 721 44.96 12.93 -6.43
N ILE A 722 45.59 12.56 -7.54
CA ILE A 722 46.12 13.47 -8.52
C ILE A 722 45.69 13.04 -9.90
N VAL A 723 45.05 13.94 -10.65
CA VAL A 723 44.79 13.71 -12.06
C VAL A 723 46.07 14.01 -12.85
N GLU A 724 46.81 12.97 -13.20
CA GLU A 724 48.01 13.09 -14.02
C GLU A 724 47.70 13.24 -15.52
N THR A 725 48.71 13.63 -16.30
CA THR A 725 48.54 13.84 -17.74
C THR A 725 48.22 12.50 -18.44
N GLY A 726 46.95 12.33 -18.84
CA GLY A 726 46.43 11.10 -19.46
C GLY A 726 45.24 10.47 -18.73
N GLU A 727 44.90 10.97 -17.54
CA GLU A 727 43.81 10.48 -16.70
C GLU A 727 42.56 11.36 -16.83
N VAL A 728 41.38 10.74 -16.73
CA VAL A 728 40.08 11.44 -16.71
C VAL A 728 39.70 11.83 -15.27
N CYS A 729 40.17 11.04 -14.30
CA CYS A 729 39.96 11.20 -12.87
C CYS A 729 41.04 10.40 -12.15
N ASP A 730 41.14 10.52 -10.82
CA ASP A 730 42.12 9.73 -10.08
C ASP A 730 41.61 9.17 -8.72
N ARG A 731 41.19 9.97 -7.72
CA ARG A 731 40.48 9.43 -6.51
C ARG A 731 38.98 9.65 -6.53
N GLN A 732 38.58 10.84 -6.11
CA GLN A 732 37.20 11.24 -5.91
C GLN A 732 37.05 12.65 -6.46
N SER A 733 36.18 12.84 -7.44
CA SER A 733 35.88 14.19 -7.93
C SER A 733 34.64 14.73 -7.27
N ALA A 734 34.61 16.05 -7.03
CA ALA A 734 33.41 16.73 -6.57
C ALA A 734 32.31 16.51 -7.60
N CYS A 735 31.19 16.00 -7.13
CA CYS A 735 30.00 15.77 -7.91
C CYS A 735 28.80 16.29 -7.14
N SER A 736 27.68 16.46 -7.81
CA SER A 736 26.43 16.84 -7.16
C SER A 736 25.34 15.89 -7.62
N GLU A 737 24.65 15.27 -6.66
CA GLU A 737 23.53 14.36 -6.91
C GLU A 737 22.32 14.93 -6.15
N ASN A 738 21.25 15.28 -6.86
CA ASN A 738 20.01 15.84 -6.28
C ASN A 738 20.23 17.06 -5.35
N GLY A 739 21.22 17.90 -5.64
CA GLY A 739 21.55 19.10 -4.86
C GLY A 739 22.47 18.87 -3.65
N ALA A 740 22.78 17.60 -3.32
CA ALA A 740 23.80 17.27 -2.33
C ALA A 740 25.19 17.27 -2.98
N LEU A 741 26.15 17.95 -2.34
CA LEU A 741 27.55 17.95 -2.76
C LEU A 741 28.20 16.63 -2.35
N GLY A 742 29.00 16.03 -3.23
CA GLY A 742 29.54 14.68 -3.06
C GLY A 742 30.85 14.43 -3.77
N SER A 743 31.27 13.17 -3.74
CA SER A 743 32.57 12.68 -4.17
C SER A 743 32.43 11.35 -4.93
N ILE A 744 32.74 11.32 -6.23
CA ILE A 744 32.60 10.11 -7.06
C ILE A 744 33.94 9.44 -7.32
N ASN A 745 34.04 8.13 -7.08
CA ASN A 745 35.29 7.37 -7.20
C ASN A 745 35.72 7.20 -8.65
N CYS A 746 37.02 7.28 -8.92
CA CYS A 746 37.59 6.99 -10.22
C CYS A 746 37.78 5.48 -10.47
N ASN A 747 37.66 5.06 -11.73
CA ASN A 747 37.90 3.67 -12.13
C ASN A 747 39.35 3.26 -12.01
N PRO A 748 39.68 1.98 -11.78
CA PRO A 748 41.05 1.57 -11.46
C PRO A 748 42.02 1.72 -12.65
N THR A 749 41.50 2.14 -13.81
CA THR A 749 42.26 2.42 -15.03
C THR A 749 42.32 3.91 -15.36
N CYS A 750 41.78 4.78 -14.50
CA CYS A 750 41.74 6.23 -14.64
C CYS A 750 41.14 6.77 -15.94
N SER A 751 40.26 5.97 -16.56
CA SER A 751 39.61 6.27 -17.85
C SER A 751 38.20 6.85 -17.70
N GLY A 752 37.70 6.96 -16.47
CA GLY A 752 36.36 7.43 -16.12
C GLY A 752 35.99 7.06 -14.68
N PHE A 753 34.84 7.51 -14.21
CA PHE A 753 34.38 7.26 -12.84
C PHE A 753 33.67 5.90 -12.70
N ILE A 754 33.71 5.29 -11.51
CA ILE A 754 32.92 4.10 -11.15
C ILE A 754 32.12 4.36 -9.90
N GLY A 755 30.91 3.81 -9.90
CA GLY A 755 29.96 3.98 -8.82
C GLY A 755 29.20 5.30 -8.94
N SER A 756 28.29 5.50 -7.99
CA SER A 756 27.49 6.71 -7.81
C SER A 756 28.23 7.76 -6.96
N CYS A 757 27.76 9.00 -7.01
CA CYS A 757 28.40 10.17 -6.42
C CYS A 757 28.32 10.22 -4.89
N ASN A 758 29.27 9.67 -4.12
CA ASN A 758 29.23 9.59 -2.64
C ASN A 758 29.05 10.98 -1.97
N THR A 759 27.80 11.31 -1.68
CA THR A 759 27.34 12.64 -1.29
C THR A 759 27.53 12.92 0.20
N THR A 760 27.50 14.18 0.60
CA THR A 760 27.29 14.53 2.01
C THR A 760 25.82 14.25 2.31
N ALA A 761 25.56 13.44 3.33
CA ALA A 761 24.20 13.10 3.77
C ALA A 761 23.37 14.37 4.07
N ILE A 762 22.25 14.56 3.36
CA ILE A 762 21.25 15.60 3.58
C ILE A 762 19.97 14.92 4.08
N CYS A 763 19.98 14.56 5.35
CA CYS A 763 18.87 13.85 5.96
C CYS A 763 17.54 14.59 5.87
N GLY A 764 16.49 13.84 5.53
CA GLY A 764 15.10 14.22 5.60
C GLY A 764 14.57 14.96 4.39
N ASN A 765 15.27 14.90 3.26
CA ASN A 765 14.82 15.53 2.00
C ASN A 765 13.96 14.59 1.13
N GLY A 766 13.85 13.32 1.50
CA GLY A 766 13.06 12.29 0.82
C GLY A 766 13.80 11.65 -0.35
N ILE A 767 15.10 11.88 -0.47
CA ILE A 767 15.96 11.47 -1.58
C ILE A 767 17.18 10.78 -1.00
N LEU A 768 17.33 9.47 -1.25
CA LEU A 768 18.49 8.72 -0.76
C LEU A 768 19.74 9.11 -1.55
N ASN A 769 20.55 9.99 -0.96
CA ASN A 769 21.85 10.37 -1.47
C ASN A 769 22.88 9.27 -1.15
N SER A 770 23.89 9.04 -1.98
CA SER A 770 24.86 7.94 -1.76
C SER A 770 25.80 8.10 -0.53
N GLY A 771 25.73 9.23 0.19
CA GLY A 771 26.27 9.39 1.55
C GLY A 771 25.36 8.91 2.68
N GLU A 772 24.16 8.50 2.32
CA GLU A 772 23.06 8.13 3.20
C GLU A 772 22.83 6.63 3.11
N GLU A 773 22.64 5.98 4.24
CA GLU A 773 22.18 4.60 4.28
C GLU A 773 20.63 4.56 4.18
N CYS A 774 19.97 5.65 4.57
CA CYS A 774 18.53 5.85 4.44
C CYS A 774 18.21 7.33 4.29
N ASP A 775 17.02 7.62 3.74
CA ASP A 775 16.31 8.88 3.86
C ASP A 775 14.81 8.56 3.71
N ASP A 776 13.98 9.10 4.60
CA ASP A 776 12.53 8.87 4.64
C ASP A 776 11.72 10.18 4.62
N GLY A 777 12.33 11.27 4.15
CA GLY A 777 11.64 12.54 3.94
C GLY A 777 11.42 13.36 5.19
N ASN A 778 12.10 13.02 6.29
CA ASN A 778 12.15 13.83 7.49
C ASN A 778 13.46 13.53 8.30
N THR A 779 13.77 14.32 9.34
CA THR A 779 14.98 14.12 10.18
C THR A 779 14.64 13.54 11.56
N GLN A 780 13.49 12.90 11.71
CA GLN A 780 13.04 12.31 12.96
C GLN A 780 13.79 11.01 13.18
N ASN A 781 14.69 10.97 14.16
CA ASN A 781 15.29 9.68 14.53
C ASN A 781 14.18 8.67 14.89
N TYR A 782 14.44 7.39 14.59
CA TYR A 782 13.74 6.21 15.09
C TYR A 782 12.44 5.84 14.37
N ASP A 783 12.30 6.24 13.10
CA ASP A 783 11.16 5.98 12.23
C ASP A 783 11.50 5.12 10.99
N GLY A 784 12.77 5.00 10.63
CA GLY A 784 13.10 4.61 9.26
C GLY A 784 14.48 5.10 8.87
N CYS A 785 14.86 6.23 9.43
CA CYS A 785 16.16 6.78 9.20
C CYS A 785 16.61 7.70 10.32
N SER A 786 17.85 7.53 10.80
CA SER A 786 18.36 8.50 11.75
C SER A 786 18.54 9.86 11.07
N SER A 787 18.46 10.95 11.85
CA SER A 787 18.84 12.32 11.47
C SER A 787 20.26 12.48 10.92
N SER A 788 21.06 11.42 10.97
CA SER A 788 22.40 11.31 10.40
C SER A 788 22.47 10.38 9.18
N CYS A 789 21.31 10.08 8.59
CA CYS A 789 21.13 9.19 7.45
C CYS A 789 21.67 7.77 7.64
N LYS A 790 21.52 7.19 8.84
CA LYS A 790 21.93 5.82 9.13
C LYS A 790 20.74 4.90 9.24
N ILE A 791 20.83 3.73 8.61
CA ILE A 791 19.78 2.71 8.75
C ILE A 791 19.78 2.30 10.21
N GLU A 792 18.65 2.55 10.86
CA GLU A 792 18.47 2.14 12.24
C GLU A 792 18.20 0.64 12.25
N GLU A 793 19.23 -0.13 12.60
CA GLU A 793 19.30 -1.58 12.32
C GLU A 793 18.20 -2.41 12.99
N ARG A 794 17.56 -1.90 14.05
CA ARG A 794 16.50 -2.60 14.79
C ARG A 794 15.48 -1.61 15.34
N LEU A 795 14.19 -1.85 15.11
CA LEU A 795 13.13 -1.11 15.80
C LEU A 795 13.16 -1.50 17.28
N LYS A 796 13.02 -0.52 18.17
CA LYS A 796 13.08 -0.73 19.62
C LYS A 796 11.79 -0.28 20.28
N SER A 797 11.20 -1.15 21.09
CA SER A 797 9.99 -0.82 21.83
C SER A 797 9.98 -1.39 23.24
N ILE A 798 9.20 -0.76 24.11
CA ILE A 798 8.90 -1.21 25.46
C ILE A 798 7.38 -1.20 25.60
N VAL A 799 6.80 -2.27 26.14
CA VAL A 799 5.40 -2.32 26.57
C VAL A 799 5.37 -2.35 28.09
N VAL A 800 4.94 -1.25 28.71
CA VAL A 800 4.84 -1.12 30.17
C VAL A 800 3.42 -1.43 30.62
N MET A 801 3.27 -2.34 31.57
CA MET A 801 1.97 -2.65 32.16
C MET A 801 1.98 -2.40 33.67
N SER A 802 0.89 -1.84 34.20
CA SER A 802 0.64 -1.69 35.65
C SER A 802 -0.85 -1.69 35.99
N ASP A 803 -1.19 -2.23 37.16
CA ASP A 803 -2.53 -2.17 37.77
C ASP A 803 -2.64 -1.12 38.89
N GLY A 804 -1.56 -0.36 39.12
CA GLY A 804 -1.37 0.47 40.31
C GLY A 804 -0.70 1.81 40.05
N GLN A 805 -0.54 2.60 41.11
CA GLN A 805 0.15 3.90 41.07
C GLN A 805 1.65 3.74 41.33
N ALA A 806 2.48 4.46 40.58
CA ALA A 806 3.91 4.55 40.86
C ALA A 806 4.15 5.17 42.24
N ASN A 807 4.77 4.43 43.15
CA ASN A 807 4.99 4.84 44.55
C ASN A 807 6.45 4.72 45.01
N VAL A 808 7.35 4.27 44.12
CA VAL A 808 8.81 4.26 44.32
C VAL A 808 9.48 5.19 43.31
N ARG A 809 10.39 6.02 43.80
CA ARG A 809 11.16 7.00 43.00
C ARG A 809 12.44 6.39 42.43
N CYS A 810 12.89 6.91 41.29
CA CYS A 810 14.13 6.47 40.66
C CYS A 810 15.25 7.51 40.84
N PRO A 811 16.44 7.09 41.33
CA PRO A 811 17.59 7.98 41.44
C PRO A 811 18.10 8.52 40.09
N ARG A 812 17.85 7.80 38.98
CA ARG A 812 18.31 8.16 37.64
C ARG A 812 17.60 9.42 37.11
N GLN A 813 16.29 9.50 37.27
CA GLN A 813 15.50 10.66 36.83
C GLN A 813 15.38 11.74 37.93
N ASN A 814 15.23 11.33 39.20
CA ASN A 814 15.27 12.19 40.38
C ASN A 814 14.43 13.49 40.28
N THR A 815 13.25 13.41 39.67
CA THR A 815 12.32 14.55 39.46
C THR A 815 11.60 14.97 40.75
N GLY A 816 11.65 14.13 41.79
CA GLY A 816 10.99 14.37 43.06
C GLY A 816 9.58 13.78 43.18
N SER A 817 9.08 13.05 42.18
CA SER A 817 7.84 12.25 42.27
C SER A 817 7.99 10.92 41.53
N ALA A 818 7.43 9.83 42.06
CA ALA A 818 7.52 8.51 41.44
C ALA A 818 6.80 8.43 40.08
N SER A 819 5.68 9.15 39.92
CA SER A 819 4.98 9.28 38.64
C SER A 819 5.79 10.07 37.61
N GLN A 820 6.39 11.18 38.02
CA GLN A 820 7.22 12.01 37.15
C GLN A 820 8.53 11.33 36.77
N ASP A 821 9.12 10.53 37.67
CA ASP A 821 10.29 9.70 37.36
C ASP A 821 9.95 8.65 36.29
N ALA A 822 8.74 8.08 36.32
CA ALA A 822 8.29 7.11 35.33
C ALA A 822 8.02 7.76 33.96
N ILE A 823 7.38 8.94 33.94
CA ILE A 823 7.18 9.73 32.72
C ILE A 823 8.53 10.10 32.12
N GLN A 824 9.45 10.66 32.93
CA GLN A 824 10.76 11.09 32.47
C GLN A 824 11.60 9.91 31.97
N ALA A 825 11.51 8.73 32.59
CA ALA A 825 12.20 7.53 32.10
C ALA A 825 11.70 7.11 30.70
N ALA A 826 10.41 7.27 30.40
CA ALA A 826 9.86 7.02 29.07
C ALA A 826 10.29 8.09 28.05
N CYS A 827 10.32 9.36 28.47
CA CYS A 827 10.88 10.44 27.66
C CYS A 827 12.35 10.18 27.32
N ASP A 828 13.17 9.77 28.30
CA ASP A 828 14.58 9.46 28.12
C ASP A 828 14.76 8.26 27.17
N ALA A 829 13.91 7.24 27.30
CA ALA A 829 13.93 6.05 26.45
C ALA A 829 13.71 6.42 24.97
N TYR A 830 12.74 7.29 24.68
CA TYR A 830 12.47 7.75 23.32
C TYR A 830 13.50 8.78 22.83
N ASN A 831 13.72 9.86 23.57
CA ASN A 831 14.55 10.98 23.14
C ASN A 831 16.03 10.63 23.01
N ASN A 832 16.57 9.76 23.88
CA ASN A 832 18.00 9.45 23.90
C ASN A 832 18.36 8.17 23.15
N TYR A 833 17.40 7.25 22.99
CA TYR A 833 17.67 5.89 22.50
C TYR A 833 16.68 5.39 21.44
N GLY A 834 15.61 6.14 21.16
CA GLY A 834 14.62 5.78 20.15
C GLY A 834 13.70 4.63 20.48
N ILE A 835 13.54 4.36 21.76
CA ILE A 835 12.76 3.24 22.24
C ILE A 835 11.33 3.73 22.45
N ARG A 836 10.39 3.27 21.61
CA ARG A 836 8.97 3.62 21.77
C ARG A 836 8.39 2.96 23.02
N VAL A 837 7.61 3.69 23.81
CA VAL A 837 7.05 3.16 25.06
C VAL A 837 5.53 3.15 24.98
N TYR A 838 4.96 1.95 24.89
CA TYR A 838 3.52 1.71 25.02
C TYR A 838 3.17 1.49 26.48
N SER A 839 1.97 1.89 26.90
CA SER A 839 1.54 1.67 28.28
C SER A 839 0.15 1.04 28.36
N VAL A 840 0.00 0.12 29.30
CA VAL A 840 -1.22 -0.66 29.54
C VAL A 840 -1.63 -0.52 31.00
N GLY A 841 -2.81 0.06 31.21
CA GLY A 841 -3.47 0.12 32.50
C GLY A 841 -4.60 -0.90 32.59
N PHE A 842 -4.80 -1.51 33.75
CA PHE A 842 -5.97 -2.35 33.97
C PHE A 842 -6.37 -2.41 35.44
N GLY A 843 -7.66 -2.62 35.69
CA GLY A 843 -8.22 -2.64 37.05
C GLY A 843 -8.40 -1.25 37.66
N SER A 844 -9.12 -1.19 38.78
CA SER A 844 -9.62 0.07 39.37
C SER A 844 -8.57 0.93 40.08
N ASN A 845 -7.33 0.44 40.21
CA ASN A 845 -6.25 1.15 40.91
C ASN A 845 -5.16 1.68 39.96
N ALA A 846 -5.30 1.45 38.66
CA ALA A 846 -4.34 1.91 37.67
C ALA A 846 -4.31 3.44 37.61
N ASP A 847 -3.12 4.02 37.60
CA ASP A 847 -2.95 5.47 37.38
C ASP A 847 -3.00 5.78 35.88
N GLU A 848 -4.21 5.86 35.33
CA GLU A 848 -4.43 6.14 33.91
C GLU A 848 -3.73 7.43 33.47
N SER A 849 -3.72 8.46 34.33
CA SER A 849 -3.11 9.75 34.01
C SER A 849 -1.59 9.65 33.83
N THR A 850 -0.92 8.92 34.72
CA THR A 850 0.53 8.68 34.62
C THR A 850 0.85 7.76 33.45
N LEU A 851 0.05 6.70 33.21
CA LEU A 851 0.28 5.77 32.11
C LEU A 851 0.06 6.42 30.74
N GLN A 852 -0.97 7.26 30.57
CA GLN A 852 -1.17 8.08 29.37
C GLN A 852 0.02 9.01 29.15
N ALA A 853 0.51 9.68 30.20
CA ALA A 853 1.68 10.56 30.10
C ALA A 853 2.97 9.78 29.73
N ILE A 854 3.13 8.55 30.22
CA ILE A 854 4.23 7.65 29.83
C ILE A 854 4.17 7.32 28.33
N ALA A 855 3.01 6.91 27.82
CA ALA A 855 2.84 6.59 26.40
C ALA A 855 3.08 7.81 25.51
N ASN A 856 2.46 8.95 25.87
CA ASN A 856 2.62 10.20 25.13
C ASN A 856 4.09 10.64 25.07
N CYS A 857 4.84 10.54 26.18
CA CYS A 857 6.23 10.95 26.18
C CYS A 857 7.15 9.94 25.45
N GLY A 858 6.84 8.65 25.54
CA GLY A 858 7.56 7.59 24.87
C GLY A 858 7.17 7.37 23.41
N ASN A 859 6.36 8.27 22.82
CA ASN A 859 5.82 8.15 21.46
C ASN A 859 5.18 6.77 21.16
N GLY A 860 4.36 6.29 22.09
CA GLY A 860 3.57 5.07 21.98
C GLY A 860 2.09 5.28 22.32
N SER A 861 1.29 4.24 22.14
CA SER A 861 -0.15 4.27 22.41
C SER A 861 -0.46 3.82 23.85
N TYR A 862 -1.46 4.44 24.47
CA TYR A 862 -2.00 4.03 25.77
C TYR A 862 -3.23 3.15 25.59
N TYR A 863 -3.34 2.10 26.40
CA TYR A 863 -4.51 1.24 26.46
C TYR A 863 -5.00 1.04 27.89
N PHE A 864 -6.32 0.98 28.01
CA PHE A 864 -7.01 0.61 29.23
C PHE A 864 -7.99 -0.52 28.94
N GLY A 865 -8.04 -1.52 29.80
CA GLY A 865 -9.00 -2.61 29.67
C GLY A 865 -9.32 -3.30 30.98
N ASN A 866 -10.40 -4.06 30.98
CA ASN A 866 -10.66 -5.01 32.05
C ASN A 866 -9.75 -6.23 31.89
N ILE A 867 -9.65 -7.05 32.94
CA ILE A 867 -8.84 -8.27 32.96
C ILE A 867 -9.14 -9.21 31.76
N SER A 868 -10.39 -9.23 31.27
CA SER A 868 -10.80 -10.02 30.10
C SER A 868 -10.18 -9.55 28.78
N ASP A 869 -9.77 -8.29 28.69
CA ASP A 869 -9.45 -7.62 27.43
C ASP A 869 -7.93 -7.47 27.22
N ILE A 870 -7.14 -7.68 28.28
CA ILE A 870 -5.67 -7.48 28.30
C ILE A 870 -4.96 -8.31 27.23
N ILE A 871 -5.41 -9.54 26.97
CA ILE A 871 -4.84 -10.39 25.91
C ILE A 871 -5.02 -9.75 24.52
N ASN A 872 -6.19 -9.20 24.24
CA ASN A 872 -6.46 -8.54 22.96
C ASN A 872 -5.70 -7.21 22.86
N ILE A 873 -5.57 -6.47 23.96
CA ILE A 873 -4.74 -5.26 24.03
C ILE A 873 -3.28 -5.57 23.66
N TYR A 874 -2.68 -6.60 24.27
CA TYR A 874 -1.30 -6.99 23.95
C TYR A 874 -1.13 -7.49 22.50
N LYS A 875 -2.14 -8.16 21.93
CA LYS A 875 -2.15 -8.52 20.50
C LYS A 875 -2.21 -7.30 19.59
N ASN A 876 -3.04 -6.30 19.92
CA ASN A 876 -3.14 -5.05 19.16
C ASN A 876 -1.82 -4.27 19.22
N ILE A 877 -1.23 -4.14 20.42
CA ILE A 877 0.09 -3.51 20.60
C ILE A 877 1.16 -4.25 19.79
N ALA A 878 1.18 -5.59 19.84
CA ALA A 878 2.10 -6.37 19.01
C ALA A 878 1.88 -6.09 17.51
N GLY A 879 0.63 -5.99 17.07
CA GLY A 879 0.26 -5.59 15.71
C GLY A 879 0.80 -4.21 15.33
N GLU A 880 0.64 -3.20 16.18
CA GLU A 880 1.16 -1.84 15.95
C GLU A 880 2.69 -1.80 15.89
N ILE A 881 3.37 -2.52 16.80
CA ILE A 881 4.84 -2.60 16.82
C ILE A 881 5.36 -3.29 15.56
N ILE A 882 4.73 -4.40 15.14
CA ILE A 882 5.09 -5.14 13.92
C ILE A 882 4.79 -4.30 12.68
N GLN A 883 3.66 -3.56 12.64
CA GLN A 883 3.35 -2.64 11.55
C GLN A 883 4.39 -1.53 11.42
N GLY A 884 4.84 -0.97 12.54
CA GLY A 884 5.91 0.03 12.57
C GLY A 884 7.28 -0.49 12.11
N SER A 885 7.50 -1.81 12.04
CA SER A 885 8.78 -2.40 11.64
C SER A 885 8.89 -2.68 10.13
N TYR A 886 7.84 -2.49 9.33
CA TYR A 886 7.91 -2.68 7.87
C TYR A 886 8.48 -1.43 7.18
N VAL A 887 9.61 -1.58 6.48
CA VAL A 887 10.10 -0.57 5.55
C VAL A 887 9.52 -0.84 4.17
N GLN A 888 9.02 0.22 3.52
CA GLN A 888 8.48 0.22 2.15
C GLN A 888 9.47 -0.38 1.13
N GLN A 889 8.97 -0.81 -0.02
CA GLN A 889 9.83 -1.18 -1.15
C GLN A 889 10.60 0.07 -1.61
N ARG A 890 11.93 0.05 -1.53
CA ARG A 890 12.78 1.12 -2.10
C ARG A 890 13.28 0.66 -3.47
N LEU A 891 13.24 1.57 -4.43
CA LEU A 891 13.85 1.41 -5.75
C LEU A 891 15.15 2.22 -5.76
N GLU A 892 16.30 1.55 -5.77
CA GLU A 892 17.59 2.24 -5.91
C GLU A 892 18.03 2.19 -7.37
N ILE A 893 18.23 3.37 -7.96
CA ILE A 893 18.72 3.55 -9.33
C ILE A 893 20.04 4.31 -9.23
N SER A 894 21.09 3.82 -9.91
CA SER A 894 22.38 4.53 -10.01
C SER A 894 22.50 5.20 -11.38
N GLY A 895 22.62 6.53 -11.39
CA GLY A 895 22.75 7.35 -12.61
C GLY A 895 21.55 8.26 -12.90
N ASP A 896 21.68 9.13 -13.89
CA ASP A 896 20.64 10.08 -14.27
C ASP A 896 19.38 9.37 -14.79
N LEU A 897 18.24 9.65 -14.16
CA LEU A 897 16.96 9.06 -14.51
C LEU A 897 16.33 9.79 -15.72
N ASP A 898 16.44 9.21 -16.92
CA ASP A 898 15.75 9.66 -18.12
C ASP A 898 14.90 8.52 -18.69
N SER A 899 13.71 8.35 -18.10
CA SER A 899 12.76 7.33 -18.49
C SER A 899 11.33 7.83 -18.53
N ARG A 900 10.59 7.37 -19.54
CA ARG A 900 9.19 7.66 -19.75
C ARG A 900 8.49 6.50 -20.46
N ILE A 901 7.36 6.08 -19.93
CA ILE A 901 6.37 5.28 -20.67
C ILE A 901 5.15 6.18 -20.91
N TRP A 902 4.62 6.16 -22.12
CA TRP A 902 3.45 6.97 -22.47
C TRP A 902 2.15 6.19 -22.26
N PRO A 903 1.04 6.88 -21.92
CA PRO A 903 -0.25 6.25 -21.65
C PRO A 903 -0.96 5.72 -22.91
N ASP A 904 -0.34 5.83 -24.09
CA ASP A 904 -0.75 5.18 -25.34
C ASP A 904 -0.07 3.82 -25.56
N SER A 905 0.69 3.34 -24.56
CA SER A 905 1.15 1.95 -24.44
C SER A 905 -0.02 1.06 -24.01
N TYR A 906 -0.16 -0.13 -24.61
CA TYR A 906 -1.28 -1.02 -24.29
C TYR A 906 -0.99 -2.50 -24.56
N ILE A 907 -1.79 -3.35 -23.90
CA ILE A 907 -2.02 -4.75 -24.27
C ILE A 907 -3.41 -4.81 -24.92
N ASP A 908 -3.47 -5.25 -26.17
CA ASP A 908 -4.70 -5.46 -26.94
C ASP A 908 -4.98 -6.95 -27.01
N PHE A 909 -6.19 -7.39 -26.71
CA PHE A 909 -6.51 -8.82 -26.67
C PHE A 909 -7.94 -9.13 -27.09
N GLU A 910 -8.09 -10.27 -27.75
CA GLU A 910 -9.37 -10.78 -28.23
C GLU A 910 -9.85 -11.92 -27.32
N VAL A 911 -11.08 -11.81 -26.84
CA VAL A 911 -11.73 -12.80 -25.95
C VAL A 911 -13.16 -13.07 -26.39
N ASP A 912 -13.59 -14.33 -26.29
CA ASP A 912 -14.99 -14.72 -26.48
C ASP A 912 -15.81 -14.23 -25.27
N GLU A 913 -16.53 -13.13 -25.43
CA GLU A 913 -17.37 -12.57 -24.36
C GLU A 913 -18.77 -12.26 -24.88
N PRO A 914 -19.84 -12.56 -24.12
CA PRO A 914 -21.18 -12.10 -24.47
C PRO A 914 -21.22 -10.57 -24.50
N PRO A 915 -21.94 -9.96 -25.47
CA PRO A 915 -22.08 -8.51 -25.53
C PRO A 915 -22.69 -7.99 -24.22
N LYS A 916 -22.21 -6.83 -23.74
CA LYS A 916 -22.79 -6.17 -22.56
C LYS A 916 -24.31 -6.08 -22.75
N PRO A 917 -25.10 -6.55 -21.77
CA PRO A 917 -26.52 -6.71 -21.97
C PRO A 917 -27.21 -5.34 -22.05
N PHE A 918 -28.20 -5.20 -22.94
CA PHE A 918 -29.07 -4.03 -22.98
C PHE A 918 -29.97 -4.00 -21.73
N GLY A 919 -29.93 -2.91 -20.95
CA GLY A 919 -30.72 -2.74 -19.73
C GLY A 919 -30.19 -1.61 -18.85
N ILE A 920 -30.82 -1.38 -17.70
CA ILE A 920 -30.30 -0.43 -16.71
C ILE A 920 -29.18 -1.14 -15.94
N LEU A 921 -27.97 -0.60 -16.09
CA LEU A 921 -26.79 -1.03 -15.36
C LEU A 921 -26.61 -0.13 -14.15
N VAL A 922 -26.46 -0.75 -12.98
CA VAL A 922 -26.21 -0.04 -11.72
C VAL A 922 -24.94 -0.58 -11.11
N THR A 923 -23.97 0.30 -10.88
CA THR A 923 -22.72 -0.04 -10.21
C THR A 923 -22.76 0.41 -8.76
N LYS A 924 -22.46 -0.51 -7.84
CA LYS A 924 -22.40 -0.26 -6.41
C LYS A 924 -20.98 -0.46 -5.88
N GLU A 925 -20.60 0.36 -4.90
CA GLU A 925 -19.38 0.21 -4.10
C GLU A 925 -19.77 -0.24 -2.68
N LYS A 926 -19.15 -1.31 -2.16
CA LYS A 926 -19.38 -1.80 -0.80
C LYS A 926 -18.06 -2.03 -0.08
N LYS A 927 -17.79 -1.24 0.95
CA LYS A 927 -16.60 -1.38 1.82
C LYS A 927 -16.67 -2.68 2.64
N PHE A 928 -15.50 -3.25 2.94
CA PHE A 928 -15.34 -4.39 3.85
C PHE A 928 -15.72 -4.02 5.29
N ASN A 929 -15.97 -5.04 6.10
CA ASN A 929 -16.30 -4.85 7.52
C ASN A 929 -15.03 -4.69 8.37
N ASP A 930 -13.94 -5.33 7.97
CA ASP A 930 -12.62 -5.31 8.60
C ASP A 930 -11.51 -5.52 7.54
N GLY A 931 -10.25 -5.72 7.97
CA GLY A 931 -9.12 -5.94 7.07
C GLY A 931 -9.14 -7.25 6.29
N TYR A 932 -10.05 -8.17 6.61
CA TYR A 932 -10.10 -9.53 6.07
C TYR A 932 -11.36 -9.80 5.25
N GLY A 933 -12.54 -9.36 5.72
CA GLY A 933 -13.82 -9.82 5.23
C GLY A 933 -14.83 -8.71 4.87
N GLY A 934 -15.58 -8.95 3.79
CA GLY A 934 -16.69 -8.11 3.33
C GLY A 934 -17.90 -8.94 2.89
N THR A 935 -19.06 -8.30 2.80
CA THR A 935 -20.28 -8.95 2.31
C THR A 935 -21.02 -8.05 1.33
N PHE A 936 -21.67 -8.67 0.34
CA PHE A 936 -22.57 -7.95 -0.57
C PHE A 936 -23.69 -8.87 -1.05
N ASN A 937 -24.85 -8.26 -1.30
CA ASN A 937 -26.06 -8.96 -1.72
C ASN A 937 -26.45 -8.53 -3.14
N ILE A 938 -26.95 -9.49 -3.91
CA ILE A 938 -27.52 -9.25 -5.24
C ILE A 938 -29.04 -9.13 -5.09
N PRO A 939 -29.64 -7.98 -5.42
CA PRO A 939 -31.07 -7.79 -5.30
C PRO A 939 -31.90 -8.82 -6.10
N GLU A 940 -33.17 -9.00 -5.75
CA GLU A 940 -34.11 -9.81 -6.54
C GLU A 940 -34.21 -9.30 -7.98
N ASN A 941 -34.61 -10.11 -8.96
CA ASN A 941 -34.76 -9.70 -10.38
C ASN A 941 -33.54 -8.95 -10.97
N SER A 942 -32.34 -9.27 -10.49
CA SER A 942 -31.07 -8.70 -10.95
C SER A 942 -30.10 -9.80 -11.35
N SER A 943 -29.30 -9.52 -12.37
CA SER A 943 -28.15 -10.34 -12.77
C SER A 943 -26.87 -9.55 -12.63
N VAL A 944 -25.76 -10.21 -12.27
CA VAL A 944 -24.46 -9.54 -12.17
C VAL A 944 -23.81 -9.50 -13.53
N VAL A 945 -23.38 -8.31 -13.95
CA VAL A 945 -22.61 -8.10 -15.19
C VAL A 945 -21.13 -8.27 -14.91
N GLU A 946 -20.65 -7.65 -13.83
CA GLU A 946 -19.26 -7.72 -13.41
C GLU A 946 -19.14 -7.39 -11.91
N ALA A 947 -18.09 -7.91 -11.29
CA ALA A 947 -17.75 -7.59 -9.91
C ALA A 947 -16.24 -7.68 -9.71
N PHE A 948 -15.70 -6.76 -8.93
CA PHE A 948 -14.29 -6.64 -8.60
C PHE A 948 -14.13 -6.49 -7.09
N VAL A 949 -13.07 -7.08 -6.55
CA VAL A 949 -12.52 -6.74 -5.24
C VAL A 949 -11.37 -5.80 -5.46
N VAL A 950 -11.39 -4.66 -4.78
CA VAL A 950 -10.29 -3.70 -4.74
C VAL A 950 -9.54 -3.88 -3.43
N SER A 951 -8.23 -4.09 -3.54
CA SER A 951 -7.33 -4.42 -2.45
C SER A 951 -6.36 -3.27 -2.16
N TYR A 952 -6.43 -2.72 -0.95
CA TYR A 952 -5.43 -1.79 -0.43
C TYR A 952 -4.45 -2.58 0.45
N SER A 953 -3.44 -3.12 -0.20
CA SER A 953 -2.41 -3.99 0.38
C SER A 953 -1.22 -3.22 0.97
N GLY A 954 -1.10 -1.91 0.67
CA GLY A 954 0.02 -1.08 1.06
C GLY A 954 1.36 -1.68 0.56
N PRO A 955 2.37 -1.85 1.42
CA PRO A 955 3.67 -2.44 1.04
C PRO A 955 3.64 -3.98 0.89
N ARG A 956 2.47 -4.62 1.01
CA ARG A 956 2.28 -6.07 0.85
C ARG A 956 1.67 -6.36 -0.53
N TRP A 957 1.53 -7.64 -0.88
CA TRP A 957 0.86 -8.06 -2.11
C TRP A 957 -0.47 -8.73 -1.79
N THR A 958 -1.50 -8.49 -2.60
CA THR A 958 -2.75 -9.25 -2.54
C THR A 958 -2.46 -10.71 -2.83
N ALA A 959 -2.64 -11.57 -1.84
CA ALA A 959 -2.18 -12.94 -1.91
C ALA A 959 -3.31 -13.89 -2.33
N GLU A 960 -4.43 -13.88 -1.60
CA GLU A 960 -5.53 -14.78 -1.86
C GLU A 960 -6.88 -14.05 -1.72
N ALA A 961 -7.82 -14.38 -2.61
CA ALA A 961 -9.19 -13.90 -2.52
C ALA A 961 -10.21 -15.04 -2.64
N TYR A 962 -11.21 -14.99 -1.77
CA TYR A 962 -12.23 -16.01 -1.60
C TYR A 962 -13.61 -15.41 -1.79
N ILE A 963 -14.51 -16.17 -2.42
CA ILE A 963 -15.95 -15.92 -2.41
C ILE A 963 -16.67 -17.17 -1.91
N ASN A 964 -17.48 -17.04 -0.87
CA ASN A 964 -18.26 -18.14 -0.30
C ASN A 964 -17.40 -19.41 -0.03
N ASN A 965 -16.22 -19.22 0.57
CA ASN A 965 -15.20 -20.24 0.84
C ASN A 965 -14.53 -20.88 -0.40
N THR A 966 -14.74 -20.33 -1.60
CA THR A 966 -14.08 -20.76 -2.84
C THR A 966 -12.99 -19.76 -3.21
N ILE A 967 -11.75 -20.23 -3.35
CA ILE A 967 -10.64 -19.41 -3.86
C ILE A 967 -10.92 -19.10 -5.33
N PHE A 968 -10.91 -17.82 -5.69
CA PHE A 968 -10.99 -17.39 -7.09
C PHE A 968 -9.73 -16.66 -7.56
N TYR A 969 -8.86 -16.29 -6.63
CA TYR A 969 -7.55 -15.72 -6.94
C TYR A 969 -6.51 -16.18 -5.92
N ASN A 970 -5.34 -16.60 -6.42
CA ASN A 970 -4.15 -16.90 -5.63
C ASN A 970 -2.90 -16.44 -6.39
N LEU A 971 -2.14 -15.51 -5.81
CA LEU A 971 -0.92 -14.99 -6.42
C LEU A 971 0.15 -16.09 -6.59
N SER A 972 0.16 -17.08 -5.69
CA SER A 972 1.09 -18.22 -5.72
C SER A 972 0.89 -19.14 -6.92
N ASP A 973 -0.27 -19.07 -7.60
CA ASP A 973 -0.50 -19.80 -8.85
C ASP A 973 0.46 -19.34 -9.96
N TYR A 974 0.99 -18.12 -9.86
CA TYR A 974 1.94 -17.56 -10.81
C TYR A 974 3.38 -17.74 -10.33
N GLY A 975 3.63 -17.72 -9.01
CA GLY A 975 4.93 -18.04 -8.41
C GLY A 975 5.07 -17.60 -6.95
N ASP A 976 6.12 -18.07 -6.29
CA ASP A 976 6.28 -17.85 -4.83
C ASP A 976 6.94 -16.51 -4.46
N THR A 977 7.50 -15.80 -5.44
CA THR A 977 8.18 -14.50 -5.21
C THR A 977 7.26 -13.34 -5.59
N PHE A 978 6.39 -12.93 -4.67
CA PHE A 978 5.37 -11.91 -4.91
C PHE A 978 5.93 -10.59 -5.47
N VAL A 979 7.12 -10.17 -5.00
CA VAL A 979 7.86 -8.99 -5.51
C VAL A 979 8.07 -9.01 -7.03
N LYS A 980 8.32 -10.19 -7.61
CA LYS A 980 8.57 -10.34 -9.05
C LYS A 980 7.29 -10.37 -9.87
N LEU A 981 6.17 -10.73 -9.26
CA LEU A 981 4.88 -10.86 -9.91
C LEU A 981 4.13 -9.53 -9.95
N GLY A 982 4.22 -8.73 -8.88
CA GLY A 982 3.42 -7.53 -8.70
C GLY A 982 2.10 -7.82 -7.97
N ASP A 983 1.35 -6.76 -7.68
CA ASP A 983 0.09 -6.82 -6.95
C ASP A 983 -1.07 -6.38 -7.84
N PRO A 984 -2.05 -7.26 -8.13
CA PRO A 984 -3.28 -6.83 -8.80
C PRO A 984 -4.16 -6.10 -7.81
N TYR A 985 -4.15 -4.77 -7.91
CA TYR A 985 -4.95 -3.87 -7.10
C TYR A 985 -6.46 -4.13 -7.21
N SER A 986 -6.95 -4.49 -8.41
CA SER A 986 -8.34 -4.89 -8.65
C SER A 986 -8.41 -6.31 -9.20
N ILE A 987 -9.16 -7.18 -8.53
CA ILE A 987 -9.32 -8.59 -8.90
C ILE A 987 -10.76 -8.85 -9.28
N ARG A 988 -11.00 -9.35 -10.50
CA ARG A 988 -12.34 -9.71 -10.96
C ARG A 988 -12.85 -10.96 -10.24
N ILE A 989 -14.08 -10.89 -9.75
CA ILE A 989 -14.81 -12.03 -9.20
C ILE A 989 -15.53 -12.73 -10.35
N PRO A 990 -15.33 -14.04 -10.58
CA PRO A 990 -16.10 -14.79 -11.57
C PRO A 990 -17.60 -14.73 -11.27
N THR A 991 -18.39 -14.24 -12.22
CA THR A 991 -19.85 -14.07 -12.03
C THR A 991 -20.59 -15.38 -11.77
N SER A 992 -20.03 -16.51 -12.22
CA SER A 992 -20.54 -17.86 -11.95
C SER A 992 -20.45 -18.28 -10.49
N LEU A 993 -19.61 -17.64 -9.68
CA LEU A 993 -19.46 -17.91 -8.25
C LEU A 993 -20.36 -17.02 -7.37
N ILE A 994 -20.97 -15.98 -7.97
CA ILE A 994 -21.77 -15.00 -7.24
C ILE A 994 -23.20 -15.50 -7.04
N GLN A 995 -23.63 -15.52 -5.78
CA GLN A 995 -24.95 -15.93 -5.32
C GLN A 995 -25.78 -14.71 -4.90
N LYS A 996 -26.97 -14.92 -4.32
CA LYS A 996 -27.81 -13.82 -3.79
C LYS A 996 -27.20 -13.14 -2.56
N SER A 997 -26.54 -13.90 -1.70
CA SER A 997 -25.79 -13.42 -0.55
C SER A 997 -24.36 -13.91 -0.69
N ASN A 998 -23.38 -13.02 -0.56
CA ASN A 998 -21.97 -13.36 -0.77
C ASN A 998 -21.11 -12.87 0.37
N GLN A 999 -20.20 -13.74 0.79
CA GLN A 999 -19.09 -13.41 1.66
C GLN A 999 -17.80 -13.40 0.86
N ILE A 1000 -17.03 -12.32 1.00
CA ILE A 1000 -15.72 -12.15 0.37
C ILE A 1000 -14.66 -12.05 1.45
N ASN A 1001 -13.58 -12.80 1.30
CA ASN A 1001 -12.41 -12.67 2.16
C ASN A 1001 -11.18 -12.40 1.29
N LEU A 1002 -10.24 -11.60 1.80
CA LEU A 1002 -9.00 -11.26 1.11
C LEU A 1002 -7.84 -11.28 2.11
N THR A 1003 -6.71 -11.84 1.70
CA THR A 1003 -5.45 -11.80 2.44
C THR A 1003 -4.39 -11.06 1.65
N THR A 1004 -3.48 -10.43 2.38
CA THR A 1004 -2.27 -9.82 1.83
C THR A 1004 -1.06 -10.52 2.41
N GLY A 1005 0.06 -10.54 1.71
CA GLY A 1005 1.24 -11.23 2.20
C GLY A 1005 2.52 -10.78 1.52
N LEU A 1006 3.65 -11.17 2.12
CA LEU A 1006 4.98 -10.93 1.54
C LEU A 1006 5.47 -12.11 0.69
N ASN A 1007 4.95 -13.29 0.99
CA ASN A 1007 5.19 -14.56 0.31
C ASN A 1007 4.06 -15.53 0.72
N PRO A 1008 3.94 -16.70 0.06
CA PRO A 1008 2.86 -17.66 0.34
C PRO A 1008 2.83 -18.18 1.78
N SER A 1009 3.94 -18.09 2.53
CA SER A 1009 4.03 -18.53 3.94
C SER A 1009 3.80 -17.41 4.95
N ASN A 1010 3.62 -16.16 4.51
CA ASN A 1010 3.44 -15.00 5.37
C ASN A 1010 2.22 -14.19 4.91
N LEU A 1011 1.05 -14.73 5.25
CA LEU A 1011 -0.26 -14.14 4.96
C LEU A 1011 -0.78 -13.39 6.19
N THR A 1012 -1.43 -12.27 5.92
CA THR A 1012 -1.94 -11.30 6.88
C THR A 1012 -3.24 -10.69 6.35
N GLU A 1013 -3.98 -10.02 7.21
CA GLU A 1013 -5.14 -9.21 6.80
C GLU A 1013 -4.67 -7.99 5.98
N GLY A 1014 -5.54 -7.50 5.09
CA GLY A 1014 -5.33 -6.27 4.32
C GLY A 1014 -5.87 -5.04 5.04
N SER A 1015 -6.24 -4.02 4.27
CA SER A 1015 -6.87 -2.81 4.80
C SER A 1015 -8.36 -2.99 5.06
N SER A 1016 -8.87 -2.34 6.12
CA SER A 1016 -10.32 -2.20 6.33
C SER A 1016 -11.02 -1.36 5.26
N GLU A 1017 -10.25 -0.64 4.41
CA GLU A 1017 -10.77 0.15 3.29
C GLU A 1017 -10.95 -0.66 1.99
N ASN A 1018 -10.62 -1.95 2.00
CA ASN A 1018 -10.92 -2.87 0.90
C ASN A 1018 -12.42 -2.80 0.55
N LYS A 1019 -12.75 -3.02 -0.73
CA LYS A 1019 -14.14 -2.90 -1.19
C LYS A 1019 -14.49 -3.83 -2.35
N ILE A 1020 -15.78 -4.12 -2.46
CA ILE A 1020 -16.38 -4.74 -3.64
C ILE A 1020 -16.99 -3.66 -4.51
N ILE A 1021 -16.65 -3.66 -5.80
CA ILE A 1021 -17.30 -2.83 -6.82
C ILE A 1021 -18.01 -3.77 -7.78
N TYR A 1022 -19.33 -3.67 -7.90
CA TYR A 1022 -20.10 -4.60 -8.72
C TYR A 1022 -21.20 -3.91 -9.51
N THR A 1023 -21.36 -4.33 -10.76
CA THR A 1023 -22.39 -3.83 -11.67
C THR A 1023 -23.46 -4.89 -11.86
N ILE A 1024 -24.70 -4.53 -11.57
CA ILE A 1024 -25.87 -5.37 -11.81
C ILE A 1024 -26.69 -4.83 -12.97
N LYS A 1025 -27.29 -5.74 -13.73
CA LYS A 1025 -28.32 -5.46 -14.72
C LYS A 1025 -29.69 -5.71 -14.09
N ARG A 1026 -30.56 -4.71 -14.20
CA ARG A 1026 -31.99 -4.81 -13.92
C ARG A 1026 -32.78 -4.89 -15.22
N ASP A 1027 -33.58 -5.94 -15.35
CA ASP A 1027 -34.44 -6.13 -16.52
C ASP A 1027 -35.73 -5.29 -16.40
N ASN A 1028 -36.11 -4.57 -17.46
CA ASN A 1028 -37.42 -3.92 -17.63
C ASN A 1028 -37.90 -3.02 -16.47
N ILE A 1029 -37.12 -2.00 -16.04
CA ILE A 1029 -37.61 -1.01 -15.06
C ILE A 1029 -38.56 -0.01 -15.74
N ALA A 1030 -39.80 -0.44 -15.96
CA ALA A 1030 -40.91 0.41 -16.35
C ALA A 1030 -42.06 0.20 -15.35
N ALA A 1031 -42.47 1.29 -14.71
CA ALA A 1031 -43.63 1.28 -13.84
C ALA A 1031 -44.84 1.86 -14.58
N TYR A 1032 -46.00 1.28 -14.33
CA TYR A 1032 -47.26 1.70 -14.92
C TYR A 1032 -48.22 2.12 -13.81
N SER A 1033 -48.95 3.21 -14.04
CA SER A 1033 -50.14 3.51 -13.26
C SER A 1033 -51.32 2.68 -13.74
N SER A 1034 -52.30 2.46 -12.86
CA SER A 1034 -53.66 2.17 -13.30
C SER A 1034 -54.24 3.39 -14.05
N LEU A 1035 -55.40 3.22 -14.70
CA LEU A 1035 -56.14 4.37 -15.23
C LEU A 1035 -56.50 5.32 -14.08
N SER A 1036 -56.31 6.62 -14.29
CA SER A 1036 -56.59 7.65 -13.29
C SER A 1036 -57.19 8.90 -13.93
N ALA A 1037 -57.86 9.72 -13.11
CA ALA A 1037 -58.61 10.88 -13.58
C ALA A 1037 -57.70 12.06 -13.96
N ILE A 1038 -56.49 12.10 -13.40
CA ILE A 1038 -55.53 13.20 -13.52
C ILE A 1038 -54.14 12.62 -13.85
N ALA A 1039 -53.27 13.41 -14.46
CA ALA A 1039 -51.89 13.05 -14.79
C ALA A 1039 -50.99 14.29 -14.75
N ASP A 1040 -51.14 15.10 -13.71
CA ASP A 1040 -50.46 16.39 -13.58
C ASP A 1040 -49.05 16.21 -13.01
N GLY A 1041 -48.85 15.25 -12.10
CA GLY A 1041 -47.56 15.01 -11.44
C GLY A 1041 -47.39 15.77 -10.12
N CYS A 1042 -46.14 15.91 -9.65
CA CYS A 1042 -45.80 16.63 -8.42
C CYS A 1042 -44.31 16.99 -8.33
N TYR A 1043 -43.98 17.83 -7.34
CA TYR A 1043 -42.60 18.08 -6.92
C TYR A 1043 -42.12 16.95 -6.00
N TRP A 1044 -41.12 16.19 -6.42
CA TRP A 1044 -40.58 15.04 -5.71
C TRP A 1044 -39.35 15.38 -4.88
N HIS A 1045 -39.35 15.00 -3.61
CA HIS A 1045 -38.19 14.98 -2.73
C HIS A 1045 -37.69 13.53 -2.58
N ILE A 1046 -36.50 13.24 -3.10
CA ILE A 1046 -35.95 11.88 -3.18
C ILE A 1046 -34.62 11.81 -2.43
N GLU A 1047 -34.47 10.80 -1.58
CA GLU A 1047 -33.20 10.46 -0.90
C GLU A 1047 -32.49 9.33 -1.66
N PHE A 1048 -31.19 9.45 -1.86
CA PHE A 1048 -30.35 8.44 -2.52
C PHE A 1048 -29.31 7.83 -1.55
N GLU A 1049 -28.83 6.63 -1.88
CA GLU A 1049 -28.02 5.80 -0.97
C GLU A 1049 -26.63 6.35 -0.65
N ASN A 1050 -26.17 7.34 -1.42
CA ASN A 1050 -24.97 8.13 -1.09
C ASN A 1050 -25.25 9.30 -0.12
N ASN A 1051 -26.39 9.30 0.57
CA ASN A 1051 -26.89 10.36 1.45
C ASN A 1051 -27.07 11.71 0.74
N THR A 1052 -27.32 11.71 -0.57
CA THR A 1052 -27.68 12.93 -1.31
C THR A 1052 -29.16 12.97 -1.58
N PHE A 1053 -29.70 14.19 -1.73
CA PHE A 1053 -31.12 14.42 -2.02
C PHE A 1053 -31.27 15.02 -3.42
N ALA A 1054 -32.38 14.74 -4.09
CA ALA A 1054 -32.81 15.50 -5.25
C ALA A 1054 -34.25 15.98 -5.09
N ASP A 1055 -34.45 17.22 -5.52
CA ASP A 1055 -35.76 17.83 -5.62
C ASP A 1055 -36.10 18.05 -7.10
N LEU A 1056 -37.14 17.38 -7.60
CA LEU A 1056 -37.41 17.24 -9.02
C LEU A 1056 -38.88 17.54 -9.35
N ASN A 1057 -39.13 18.39 -10.34
CA ASN A 1057 -40.44 18.47 -10.98
C ASN A 1057 -40.65 17.21 -11.85
N VAL A 1058 -41.71 16.44 -11.59
CA VAL A 1058 -42.07 15.29 -12.42
C VAL A 1058 -43.57 15.36 -12.78
N PRO A 1059 -43.93 15.63 -14.06
CA PRO A 1059 -43.05 15.86 -15.21
C PRO A 1059 -42.19 17.14 -15.09
N SER A 1060 -41.16 17.31 -15.93
CA SER A 1060 -40.20 18.42 -15.80
C SER A 1060 -40.81 19.82 -15.98
N ASP A 1061 -41.96 19.91 -16.66
CA ASP A 1061 -42.77 21.11 -16.85
C ASP A 1061 -43.87 21.28 -15.80
N TYR A 1062 -43.88 20.44 -14.74
CA TYR A 1062 -44.80 20.59 -13.61
C TYR A 1062 -44.66 21.98 -12.97
N SER A 1063 -45.80 22.67 -12.83
CA SER A 1063 -45.89 24.02 -12.28
C SER A 1063 -46.92 24.15 -11.15
N GLY A 1064 -47.45 23.01 -10.67
CA GLY A 1064 -48.39 22.97 -9.56
C GLY A 1064 -47.72 23.06 -8.18
N SER A 1065 -48.50 22.84 -7.12
CA SER A 1065 -48.08 22.98 -5.72
C SER A 1065 -47.99 21.66 -4.93
N ASP A 1066 -48.29 20.53 -5.58
CA ASP A 1066 -48.30 19.23 -4.92
C ASP A 1066 -46.87 18.73 -4.67
N ASN A 1067 -46.64 18.18 -3.48
CA ASN A 1067 -45.36 17.65 -3.05
C ASN A 1067 -45.45 16.14 -2.79
N CYS A 1068 -44.47 15.39 -3.26
CA CYS A 1068 -44.33 13.95 -3.09
C CYS A 1068 -42.97 13.63 -2.46
N TYR A 1069 -42.91 12.55 -1.69
CA TYR A 1069 -41.73 12.19 -0.91
C TYR A 1069 -41.38 10.72 -1.08
N TYR A 1070 -40.11 10.45 -1.33
CA TYR A 1070 -39.53 9.10 -1.27
C TYR A 1070 -38.19 9.17 -0.55
N ASN A 1071 -38.22 8.99 0.77
CA ASN A 1071 -37.05 8.97 1.63
C ASN A 1071 -37.23 7.97 2.78
N SER A 1072 -36.15 7.75 3.54
CA SER A 1072 -36.09 6.82 4.67
C SER A 1072 -37.22 7.00 5.70
N SER A 1073 -37.76 8.22 5.82
CA SER A 1073 -38.81 8.56 6.78
C SER A 1073 -40.23 8.56 6.20
N VAL A 1074 -40.41 8.96 4.94
CA VAL A 1074 -41.71 9.22 4.31
C VAL A 1074 -41.73 8.75 2.86
N ARG A 1075 -42.69 7.87 2.54
CA ARG A 1075 -42.95 7.34 1.18
C ARG A 1075 -44.39 7.66 0.78
N SER A 1076 -44.65 8.87 0.30
CA SER A 1076 -46.01 9.37 0.07
C SER A 1076 -46.18 10.14 -1.24
N ILE A 1077 -47.37 10.04 -1.82
CA ILE A 1077 -47.84 10.85 -2.95
C ILE A 1077 -48.98 11.74 -2.48
N SER A 1078 -49.09 12.92 -3.08
CA SER A 1078 -50.13 13.90 -2.74
C SER A 1078 -51.54 13.48 -3.17
N ASN A 1079 -51.66 12.80 -4.32
CA ASN A 1079 -52.92 12.40 -4.92
C ASN A 1079 -52.85 11.01 -5.54
N ALA A 1080 -53.56 10.05 -4.94
CA ALA A 1080 -53.63 8.68 -5.44
C ALA A 1080 -54.43 8.50 -6.74
N GLN A 1081 -55.14 9.54 -7.20
CA GLN A 1081 -55.85 9.58 -8.48
C GLN A 1081 -55.05 10.30 -9.58
N ASP A 1082 -53.78 10.61 -9.34
CA ASP A 1082 -52.85 11.10 -10.34
C ASP A 1082 -52.02 9.94 -10.91
N ALA A 1083 -52.19 9.67 -12.20
CA ALA A 1083 -51.50 8.60 -12.90
C ALA A 1083 -49.97 8.76 -12.83
N VAL A 1084 -49.46 9.99 -12.99
CA VAL A 1084 -48.02 10.26 -13.01
C VAL A 1084 -47.43 10.03 -11.62
N GLN A 1085 -48.06 10.56 -10.56
CA GLN A 1085 -47.56 10.35 -9.19
C GLN A 1085 -47.49 8.86 -8.82
N VAL A 1086 -48.52 8.08 -9.18
CA VAL A 1086 -48.56 6.63 -8.91
C VAL A 1086 -47.50 5.88 -9.72
N ALA A 1087 -47.33 6.19 -11.00
CA ALA A 1087 -46.31 5.57 -11.84
C ALA A 1087 -44.89 5.86 -11.32
N VAL A 1088 -44.62 7.11 -10.91
CA VAL A 1088 -43.32 7.51 -10.37
C VAL A 1088 -43.05 6.83 -9.03
N LYS A 1089 -44.01 6.82 -8.09
CA LYS A 1089 -43.84 6.11 -6.81
C LYS A 1089 -43.43 4.65 -7.01
N ARG A 1090 -44.14 3.94 -7.91
CA ARG A 1090 -43.82 2.54 -8.25
C ARG A 1090 -42.47 2.38 -8.92
N LEU A 1091 -42.04 3.36 -9.72
CA LEU A 1091 -40.71 3.36 -10.31
C LEU A 1091 -39.63 3.49 -9.22
N LEU A 1092 -39.82 4.40 -8.25
CA LEU A 1092 -38.90 4.58 -7.12
C LEU A 1092 -38.82 3.32 -6.25
N GLU A 1093 -39.94 2.66 -5.99
CA GLU A 1093 -39.99 1.35 -5.30
C GLU A 1093 -39.20 0.26 -6.05
N LEU A 1094 -39.10 0.31 -7.38
CA LEU A 1094 -38.28 -0.62 -8.15
C LEU A 1094 -36.79 -0.24 -8.17
N LEU A 1095 -36.47 1.02 -7.88
CA LEU A 1095 -35.11 1.57 -7.83
C LEU A 1095 -34.53 1.58 -6.41
N ASP A 1096 -35.35 1.23 -5.42
CA ASP A 1096 -35.03 0.97 -4.01
C ASP A 1096 -34.90 -0.56 -3.83
N PHE A 1097 -33.68 -1.06 -3.89
CA PHE A 1097 -33.38 -2.48 -4.07
C PHE A 1097 -33.43 -3.29 -2.78
N ASP A 1098 -33.25 -2.66 -1.64
CA ASP A 1098 -33.36 -3.27 -0.30
C ASP A 1098 -34.59 -2.78 0.48
N ASN A 1099 -35.41 -1.94 -0.15
CA ASN A 1099 -36.70 -1.44 0.33
C ASN A 1099 -36.58 -0.60 1.63
N ASP A 1100 -35.43 0.03 1.84
CA ASP A 1100 -35.15 0.85 3.02
C ASP A 1100 -35.78 2.27 2.92
N GLY A 1101 -36.33 2.63 1.75
CA GLY A 1101 -36.93 3.93 1.47
C GLY A 1101 -35.94 4.92 0.84
N VAL A 1102 -34.72 4.50 0.54
CA VAL A 1102 -33.68 5.26 -0.12
C VAL A 1102 -33.44 4.67 -1.51
N VAL A 1103 -33.26 5.53 -2.51
CA VAL A 1103 -33.12 5.08 -3.90
C VAL A 1103 -31.66 4.77 -4.21
N ASP A 1104 -31.35 3.56 -4.64
CA ASP A 1104 -29.98 3.11 -4.95
C ASP A 1104 -29.39 3.77 -6.20
N VAL A 1105 -30.27 4.31 -7.04
CA VAL A 1105 -29.95 4.74 -8.40
C VAL A 1105 -30.15 6.26 -8.48
N LYS A 1106 -29.07 7.06 -8.42
CA LYS A 1106 -29.11 8.55 -8.47
C LYS A 1106 -29.37 9.19 -9.84
N PHE A 1107 -30.55 9.77 -10.09
CA PHE A 1107 -30.93 10.38 -11.39
C PHE A 1107 -31.39 11.83 -11.24
N ASP A 1108 -31.40 12.54 -12.36
CA ASP A 1108 -32.03 13.85 -12.50
C ASP A 1108 -33.39 13.75 -13.23
N ALA A 1109 -34.19 14.83 -13.22
CA ALA A 1109 -35.51 14.88 -13.85
C ALA A 1109 -35.49 14.50 -15.35
N GLY A 1110 -34.39 14.82 -16.05
CA GLY A 1110 -34.22 14.50 -17.47
C GLY A 1110 -33.96 13.02 -17.78
N ASP A 1111 -33.59 12.23 -16.78
CA ASP A 1111 -33.34 10.78 -16.94
C ASP A 1111 -34.64 9.96 -16.91
N MET A 1112 -35.72 10.56 -16.40
CA MET A 1112 -37.01 9.92 -16.25
C MET A 1112 -37.94 10.34 -17.39
N SER A 1113 -38.39 9.37 -18.17
CA SER A 1113 -39.43 9.60 -19.17
C SER A 1113 -40.78 9.20 -18.60
N ILE A 1114 -41.66 10.19 -18.51
CA ILE A 1114 -43.07 9.99 -18.23
C ILE A 1114 -43.82 10.06 -19.54
N ASN A 1115 -44.42 8.95 -19.93
CA ASN A 1115 -45.36 8.92 -21.05
C ASN A 1115 -46.77 8.79 -20.46
N SER A 1116 -47.50 9.89 -20.43
CA SER A 1116 -48.92 9.90 -20.11
C SER A 1116 -49.72 9.77 -21.41
N SER A 1117 -50.46 8.69 -21.55
CA SER A 1117 -51.40 8.53 -22.65
C SER A 1117 -52.77 9.00 -22.18
N SER A 1118 -53.27 10.08 -22.79
CA SER A 1118 -54.68 10.45 -22.66
C SER A 1118 -55.50 9.54 -23.55
N ILE A 1119 -56.42 8.79 -22.96
CA ILE A 1119 -57.33 7.95 -23.74
C ILE A 1119 -58.66 8.68 -23.76
N SER A 1120 -59.00 9.26 -24.92
CA SER A 1120 -60.25 9.98 -25.16
C SER A 1120 -61.32 9.04 -25.73
N GLY A 1121 -62.59 9.28 -25.41
CA GLY A 1121 -63.67 8.40 -25.85
C GLY A 1121 -63.72 7.08 -25.08
N ILE A 1122 -63.00 6.97 -23.95
CA ILE A 1122 -63.30 5.92 -22.98
C ILE A 1122 -64.74 6.16 -22.54
N PRO A 1123 -65.61 5.14 -22.64
CA PRO A 1123 -66.98 5.29 -22.19
C PRO A 1123 -66.99 5.80 -20.75
N TYR A 1124 -66.22 5.21 -19.82
CA TYR A 1124 -66.09 5.61 -18.40
C TYR A 1124 -64.79 5.06 -17.75
N SER A 1125 -64.34 5.63 -16.63
CA SER A 1125 -63.13 5.23 -15.87
C SER A 1125 -63.33 4.10 -14.84
N TRP A 1126 -64.33 3.23 -15.02
CA TRP A 1126 -64.53 2.08 -14.14
C TRP A 1126 -64.36 0.77 -14.89
N SER A 1127 -63.39 -0.01 -14.45
CA SER A 1127 -63.46 -1.46 -14.52
C SER A 1127 -64.62 -1.91 -13.62
N THR A 1128 -65.74 -2.29 -14.21
CA THR A 1128 -66.77 -3.00 -13.45
C THR A 1128 -66.36 -4.46 -13.36
N GLU A 1129 -66.19 -4.95 -12.13
CA GLU A 1129 -65.93 -6.36 -11.88
C GLU A 1129 -67.25 -7.13 -11.87
N MET A 1130 -67.50 -7.89 -12.93
CA MET A 1130 -68.57 -8.88 -12.96
C MET A 1130 -68.04 -10.18 -12.38
N GLN A 1131 -68.81 -10.78 -11.49
CA GLN A 1131 -68.40 -12.00 -10.79
C GLN A 1131 -69.34 -13.13 -11.15
N VAL A 1132 -68.77 -14.26 -11.60
CA VAL A 1132 -69.50 -15.52 -11.69
C VAL A 1132 -69.16 -16.32 -10.45
N ARG A 1133 -70.18 -16.67 -9.66
CA ARG A 1133 -70.02 -17.50 -8.48
C ARG A 1133 -70.65 -18.87 -8.70
N THR A 1134 -69.95 -19.91 -8.29
CA THR A 1134 -70.44 -21.28 -8.17
C THR A 1134 -70.49 -21.65 -6.70
N TRP A 1135 -71.49 -22.44 -6.30
CA TRP A 1135 -71.57 -22.96 -4.93
C TRP A 1135 -72.27 -24.31 -4.89
N ASN A 1136 -71.98 -25.06 -3.82
CA ASN A 1136 -72.53 -26.39 -3.57
C ASN A 1136 -73.66 -26.34 -2.54
#